data_AF-A0A8X6PUV6-F1
#
_entry.id   AF-A0A8X6PUV6-F1
#
_cell.length_a   1.000
_cell.length_b   1.000
_cell.length_c   1.000
_cell.angle_alpha   90.00
_cell.angle_beta   90.00
_cell.angle_gamma   90.00
#
_symmetry.space_group_name_H-M   'P 1'
#
loop_
_entity.id
_entity.type
_entity.pdbx_description
1 polymer ?
#
loop_
_entity_poly.entity_id
_entity_poly.type
_entity_poly.pdbx_seq_one_letter_code
_entity_poly.pdbx_strand_id
1 'polypeptide(L)'
;MRSPNEGKGYYPHIGFCYFISYQGGHYKDPVVYRGTDAPKCFIEKLEKDATEIEHIYKNPKPLLPLTESEKQLYDNAKNCYVCDQTFRENNIKVRDHNHVTQKFNGPCCNSCNLAMKTPKFLPVFFHNLSGYDAHIFIKELGYDKKQINLIPNTEEKYISFSKSVSNDFQLRFLDSFKFMPSSLENLIKTLKKDEFKYMKQYFDSEKIDLLLRKGVFPYDYFDSFEKCKDSCLPPISKFYNELNEEAISVEDYNHACRVFNQFNLSNLGEYCDLYVKTDVLLLTDLFENFRKICIQTYKLDPCWYFTTPALSWDAMLLKTKVAIELFTDYDMLLFIENGVRGGISQCCNRYAKANNKYMSNFNPDDEIKYLMYLDANNLYGYAMNYNTKLRTKAVNDFQKDFYKLMNNSIFGKTMENVRRRVDIRLCSTEEQARKLIAKSNFNRRTIFSENLMAVHLKKTDIKFFKPIHVGMTILDLSKVLMYSFHYEYMKHRYDSKIKLMYTDTDSFIYEIKTDDFYSDMKDDLNLYDTSDYDKNNVYNLPLVNKKVIGKMKDENKGNIMTEYVGLKSKMYAYKTNNKIEKRLKGIKKQTLKNKITFEDYKDCLLNQKLKYVDMNLIRSKFHSIQSIKQNKLALSYKDDKRFVNGDGITTLAHGHWSLMHLDLFNEHHHLVESRSDKLRQVKSSPIHADYEYTTSHGFENQNQNCSRRKTTQLDLHLLRLPPPAKQLNSTSACAACKTTQLDHRLRSLLRLQNNSTRP
;
A
#
# COMPACT_ATOMS: atom_id res chain seq x y z
N MET A 1 -21.52 -2.30 -7.12
CA MET A 1 -21.90 -0.92 -7.55
C MET A 1 -23.33 -0.64 -7.05
N ARG A 2 -23.80 0.63 -7.05
CA ARG A 2 -24.66 1.31 -6.03
C ARG A 2 -25.97 0.63 -5.55
N SER A 3 -26.21 0.47 -4.24
CA SER A 3 -27.58 0.28 -3.69
C SER A 3 -28.15 1.54 -3.04
N PRO A 4 -29.48 1.62 -2.85
CA PRO A 4 -30.25 2.84 -3.02
C PRO A 4 -30.31 3.69 -1.75
N ASN A 5 -30.31 5.01 -1.93
CA ASN A 5 -31.44 5.84 -1.53
C ASN A 5 -31.30 7.18 -2.29
N GLU A 6 -32.35 7.49 -3.07
CA GLU A 6 -32.61 8.78 -3.70
C GLU A 6 -31.53 9.31 -4.66
N GLY A 7 -31.48 8.72 -5.87
CA GLY A 7 -30.79 9.30 -7.04
C GLY A 7 -29.79 8.37 -7.75
N LYS A 8 -30.29 7.66 -8.78
CA LYS A 8 -29.53 6.92 -9.83
C LYS A 8 -28.71 5.66 -9.44
N GLY A 9 -29.39 4.50 -9.56
CA GLY A 9 -28.95 3.31 -10.32
C GLY A 9 -27.84 2.39 -9.79
N TYR A 10 -28.18 1.15 -9.43
CA TYR A 10 -27.27 0.01 -9.25
C TYR A 10 -26.69 -0.37 -10.61
N TYR A 11 -25.37 -0.28 -10.80
CA TYR A 11 -24.77 -0.81 -12.04
C TYR A 11 -24.88 -2.34 -11.98
N PRO A 12 -25.50 -2.99 -12.96
CA PRO A 12 -25.58 -4.44 -12.98
C PRO A 12 -24.19 -5.04 -13.18
N HIS A 13 -23.86 -6.03 -12.38
CA HIS A 13 -22.68 -6.85 -12.60
C HIS A 13 -23.01 -7.83 -13.72
N ILE A 14 -22.70 -7.45 -14.96
CA ILE A 14 -23.24 -8.08 -16.16
C ILE A 14 -22.46 -9.29 -16.66
N GLY A 15 -21.24 -9.54 -16.18
CA GLY A 15 -20.44 -10.67 -16.63
C GLY A 15 -19.12 -10.85 -15.91
N PHE A 16 -18.45 -11.97 -16.18
CA PHE A 16 -17.12 -12.30 -15.66
C PHE A 16 -16.34 -13.14 -16.65
N CYS A 17 -15.03 -13.17 -16.47
CA CYS A 17 -14.16 -14.20 -17.02
C CYS A 17 -13.22 -14.75 -15.95
N TYR A 18 -12.85 -16.02 -16.03
CA TYR A 18 -11.69 -16.56 -15.33
C TYR A 18 -10.96 -17.59 -16.20
N PHE A 19 -9.68 -17.79 -15.88
CA PHE A 19 -8.81 -18.74 -16.56
C PHE A 19 -7.91 -19.42 -15.53
N ILE A 20 -7.76 -20.75 -15.66
CA ILE A 20 -6.98 -21.57 -14.73
C ILE A 20 -5.75 -22.11 -15.46
N SER A 21 -4.59 -21.55 -15.14
CA SER A 21 -3.29 -21.97 -15.67
C SER A 21 -2.51 -22.83 -14.67
N TYR A 22 -1.58 -23.64 -15.19
CA TYR A 22 -0.56 -24.33 -14.38
C TYR A 22 0.76 -24.39 -15.14
N GLN A 23 1.82 -24.87 -14.47
CA GLN A 23 3.16 -24.92 -15.06
C GLN A 23 3.19 -25.78 -16.32
N GLY A 24 3.33 -25.12 -17.48
CA GLY A 24 3.41 -25.77 -18.79
C GLY A 24 2.08 -25.93 -19.54
N GLY A 25 0.94 -25.47 -19.00
CA GLY A 25 -0.36 -25.65 -19.65
C GLY A 25 -1.48 -24.83 -19.03
N HIS A 26 -2.71 -25.26 -19.29
CA HIS A 26 -3.94 -24.72 -18.73
C HIS A 26 -4.93 -25.86 -18.48
N TYR A 27 -5.87 -25.65 -17.54
CA TYR A 27 -6.85 -26.67 -17.17
C TYR A 27 -7.91 -26.85 -18.26
N LYS A 28 -8.51 -25.72 -18.71
CA LYS A 28 -9.51 -25.64 -19.78
C LYS A 28 -9.55 -24.22 -20.35
N ASP A 29 -10.35 -24.03 -21.40
CA ASP A 29 -10.54 -22.73 -22.03
C ASP A 29 -11.13 -21.67 -21.06
N PRO A 30 -10.84 -20.37 -21.29
CA PRO A 30 -11.36 -19.28 -20.48
C PRO A 30 -12.87 -19.35 -20.35
N VAL A 31 -13.35 -19.36 -19.11
CA VAL A 31 -14.79 -19.36 -18.82
C VAL A 31 -15.26 -17.93 -18.90
N VAL A 32 -16.10 -17.64 -19.89
CA VAL A 32 -16.77 -16.33 -20.04
C VAL A 32 -18.25 -16.52 -19.76
N TYR A 33 -18.83 -15.56 -19.05
CA TYR A 33 -20.24 -15.57 -18.72
C TYR A 33 -20.79 -14.16 -18.65
N ARG A 34 -22.00 -13.97 -19.17
CA ARG A 34 -22.76 -12.73 -19.13
C ARG A 34 -24.19 -13.03 -18.65
N GLY A 35 -24.64 -12.34 -17.61
CA GLY A 35 -25.93 -12.55 -16.95
C GLY A 35 -26.08 -11.67 -15.71
N THR A 36 -27.31 -11.44 -15.27
CA THR A 36 -27.61 -10.61 -14.08
C THR A 36 -27.26 -11.30 -12.77
N ASP A 37 -27.11 -12.62 -12.79
CA ASP A 37 -26.67 -13.53 -11.74
C ASP A 37 -25.17 -13.87 -11.82
N ALA A 38 -24.38 -13.06 -12.55
CA ALA A 38 -22.94 -13.25 -12.71
C ALA A 38 -22.16 -13.54 -11.40
N PRO A 39 -22.40 -12.85 -10.27
CA PRO A 39 -21.69 -13.15 -9.02
C PRO A 39 -21.94 -14.58 -8.51
N LYS A 40 -23.19 -15.06 -8.61
CA LYS A 40 -23.58 -16.40 -8.19
C LYS A 40 -22.98 -17.45 -9.12
N CYS A 41 -23.18 -17.31 -10.43
CA CYS A 41 -22.61 -18.20 -11.43
C CYS A 41 -21.08 -18.26 -11.37
N PHE A 42 -20.42 -17.15 -11.03
CA PHE A 42 -18.97 -17.10 -10.84
C PHE A 42 -18.51 -18.08 -9.75
N ILE A 43 -19.14 -18.01 -8.57
CA ILE A 43 -18.80 -18.90 -7.46
C ILE A 43 -19.13 -20.36 -7.79
N GLU A 44 -20.32 -20.65 -8.32
CA GLU A 44 -20.74 -22.02 -8.65
C GLU A 44 -19.82 -22.69 -9.67
N LYS A 45 -19.48 -21.98 -10.76
CA LYS A 45 -18.58 -22.52 -11.79
C LYS A 45 -17.16 -22.73 -11.24
N LEU A 46 -16.67 -21.81 -10.42
CA LEU A 46 -15.33 -21.90 -9.84
C LEU A 46 -15.22 -23.04 -8.82
N GLU A 47 -16.27 -23.30 -8.04
CA GLU A 47 -16.32 -24.44 -7.13
C GLU A 47 -16.36 -25.79 -7.83
N LYS A 48 -17.12 -25.87 -8.93
CA LYS A 48 -17.12 -27.07 -9.77
C LYS A 48 -15.71 -27.41 -10.25
N ASP A 49 -15.02 -26.43 -10.83
CA ASP A 49 -13.64 -26.61 -11.30
C ASP A 49 -12.67 -26.95 -10.17
N ALA A 50 -12.83 -26.30 -9.01
CA ALA A 50 -11.99 -26.58 -7.86
C ALA A 50 -12.18 -28.02 -7.32
N THR A 51 -13.39 -28.55 -7.39
CA THR A 51 -13.71 -29.94 -7.01
C THR A 51 -13.03 -30.93 -7.97
N GLU A 52 -13.07 -30.65 -9.27
CA GLU A 52 -12.39 -31.47 -10.28
C GLU A 52 -10.86 -31.42 -10.09
N ILE A 53 -10.29 -30.25 -9.81
CA ILE A 53 -8.86 -30.07 -9.53
C ILE A 53 -8.45 -30.79 -8.24
N GLU A 54 -9.28 -30.74 -7.19
CA GLU A 54 -9.04 -31.51 -5.96
C GLU A 54 -8.95 -33.01 -6.25
N HIS A 55 -9.83 -33.54 -7.11
CA HIS A 55 -9.77 -34.94 -7.52
C HIS A 55 -8.46 -35.26 -8.24
N ILE A 56 -7.95 -34.37 -9.09
CA ILE A 56 -6.63 -34.54 -9.72
C ILE A 56 -5.52 -34.57 -8.66
N TYR A 57 -5.56 -33.69 -7.66
CA TYR A 57 -4.54 -33.65 -6.60
C TYR A 57 -4.56 -34.88 -5.68
N LYS A 58 -5.72 -35.52 -5.50
CA LYS A 58 -5.86 -36.75 -4.70
C LYS A 58 -5.40 -38.01 -5.43
N ASN A 59 -5.23 -37.96 -6.75
CA ASN A 59 -4.81 -39.09 -7.58
C ASN A 59 -3.43 -38.80 -8.22
N PRO A 60 -2.34 -38.83 -7.43
CA PRO A 60 -1.01 -38.53 -7.94
C PRO A 60 -0.57 -39.55 -8.98
N LYS A 61 -0.09 -39.08 -10.13
CA LYS A 61 0.43 -39.93 -11.19
C LYS A 61 1.89 -40.33 -10.92
N PRO A 62 2.30 -41.55 -11.28
CA PRO A 62 3.68 -42.00 -11.13
C PRO A 62 4.64 -41.22 -12.04
N LEU A 63 5.92 -41.19 -11.67
CA LEU A 63 6.99 -40.59 -12.47
C LEU A 63 7.10 -41.30 -13.83
N LEU A 64 7.15 -40.52 -14.93
CA LEU A 64 7.49 -41.06 -16.24
C LEU A 64 8.94 -41.56 -16.27
N PRO A 65 9.29 -42.54 -17.13
CA PRO A 65 10.67 -42.95 -17.32
C PRO A 65 11.59 -41.75 -17.57
N LEU A 66 12.68 -41.67 -16.81
CA LEU A 66 13.67 -40.59 -16.94
C LEU A 66 14.31 -40.65 -18.33
N THR A 67 14.50 -39.49 -18.95
CA THR A 67 15.37 -39.36 -20.11
C THR A 67 16.83 -39.60 -19.72
N GLU A 68 17.70 -39.93 -20.70
CA GLU A 68 19.13 -40.15 -20.45
C GLU A 68 19.81 -38.95 -19.76
N SER A 69 19.45 -37.72 -20.16
CA SER A 69 19.98 -36.50 -19.55
C SER A 69 19.53 -36.33 -18.10
N GLU A 70 18.27 -36.64 -17.78
CA GLU A 70 17.75 -36.57 -16.41
C GLU A 70 18.35 -37.65 -15.52
N LYS A 71 18.59 -38.84 -16.07
CA LYS A 71 19.27 -39.94 -15.38
C LYS A 71 20.70 -39.56 -15.02
N GLN A 72 21.46 -39.03 -15.99
CA GLN A 72 22.81 -38.49 -15.74
C GLN A 72 22.79 -37.37 -14.70
N LEU A 73 21.80 -36.47 -14.75
CA LEU A 73 21.66 -35.39 -13.78
C LEU A 73 21.39 -35.94 -12.37
N TYR A 74 20.54 -36.96 -12.24
CA TYR A 74 20.25 -37.61 -10.96
C TYR A 74 21.47 -38.36 -10.40
N ASP A 75 22.16 -39.14 -11.24
CA ASP A 75 23.28 -39.98 -10.83
C ASP A 75 24.47 -39.12 -10.37
N ASN A 76 24.79 -38.06 -11.13
CA ASN A 76 25.92 -37.17 -10.84
C ASN A 76 25.65 -36.14 -9.71
N ALA A 77 24.39 -35.95 -9.30
CA ALA A 77 24.07 -34.98 -8.27
C ALA A 77 24.61 -35.38 -6.90
N LYS A 78 25.43 -34.49 -6.33
CA LYS A 78 26.00 -34.61 -4.98
C LYS A 78 25.15 -33.91 -3.91
N ASN A 79 24.35 -32.93 -4.32
CA ASN A 79 23.55 -32.10 -3.43
C ASN A 79 22.07 -32.12 -3.82
N CYS A 80 21.20 -31.97 -2.84
CA CYS A 80 19.76 -31.78 -3.02
C CYS A 80 19.48 -30.46 -3.74
N TYR A 81 18.70 -30.47 -4.82
CA TYR A 81 18.39 -29.25 -5.58
C TYR A 81 17.49 -28.24 -4.82
N VAL A 82 16.89 -28.66 -3.69
CA VAL A 82 15.99 -27.84 -2.86
C VAL A 82 16.72 -27.15 -1.72
N CYS A 83 17.49 -27.91 -0.92
CA CYS A 83 18.17 -27.40 0.26
C CYS A 83 19.68 -27.19 0.08
N ASP A 84 20.23 -27.56 -1.07
CA ASP A 84 21.66 -27.54 -1.41
C ASP A 84 22.56 -28.38 -0.47
N GLN A 85 21.97 -29.17 0.43
CA GLN A 85 22.73 -30.06 1.31
C GLN A 85 23.22 -31.30 0.56
N THR A 86 24.44 -31.72 0.88
CA THR A 86 25.05 -32.93 0.33
C THR A 86 24.29 -34.18 0.77
N PHE A 87 24.11 -35.12 -0.16
CA PHE A 87 23.52 -36.41 0.14
C PHE A 87 24.46 -37.25 1.02
N ARG A 88 23.88 -37.87 2.05
CA ARG A 88 24.57 -38.72 3.04
C ARG A 88 23.63 -39.86 3.44
N GLU A 89 24.09 -40.82 4.23
CA GLU A 89 23.23 -41.91 4.74
C GLU A 89 21.98 -41.37 5.46
N ASN A 90 22.13 -40.32 6.26
CA ASN A 90 21.01 -39.66 6.96
C ASN A 90 20.22 -38.67 6.09
N ASN A 91 20.64 -38.47 4.84
CA ASN A 91 20.06 -37.53 3.88
C ASN A 91 19.95 -38.19 2.49
N ILE A 92 19.11 -39.22 2.42
CA ILE A 92 19.00 -40.13 1.27
C ILE A 92 18.51 -39.38 0.02
N LYS A 93 19.21 -39.63 -1.10
CA LYS A 93 18.86 -39.11 -2.44
C LYS A 93 17.62 -39.82 -2.99
N VAL A 94 16.61 -39.05 -3.36
CA VAL A 94 15.33 -39.50 -3.94
C VAL A 94 14.99 -38.69 -5.18
N ARG A 95 14.10 -39.22 -6.03
CA ARG A 95 13.62 -38.55 -7.24
C ARG A 95 12.38 -37.75 -6.90
N ASP A 96 12.46 -36.41 -6.98
CA ASP A 96 11.27 -35.57 -6.91
C ASP A 96 10.64 -35.42 -8.30
N HIS A 97 9.32 -35.46 -8.36
CA HIS A 97 8.56 -35.32 -9.60
C HIS A 97 7.22 -34.64 -9.39
N ASN A 98 6.71 -34.04 -10.45
CA ASN A 98 5.40 -33.43 -10.42
C ASN A 98 4.31 -34.50 -10.54
N HIS A 99 3.47 -34.63 -9.51
CA HIS A 99 2.41 -35.65 -9.45
C HIS A 99 1.25 -35.43 -10.45
N VAL A 100 1.21 -34.29 -11.15
CA VAL A 100 0.20 -33.99 -12.17
C VAL A 100 0.77 -34.18 -13.58
N THR A 101 1.96 -33.63 -13.85
CA THR A 101 2.60 -33.70 -15.18
C THR A 101 3.47 -34.94 -15.36
N GLN A 102 3.75 -35.68 -14.29
CA GLN A 102 4.64 -36.85 -14.23
C GLN A 102 6.11 -36.54 -14.54
N LYS A 103 6.49 -35.27 -14.70
CA LYS A 103 7.84 -34.86 -15.07
C LYS A 103 8.77 -34.85 -13.87
N PHE A 104 10.02 -35.26 -14.09
CA PHE A 104 11.09 -35.19 -13.11
C PHE A 104 11.43 -33.72 -12.82
N ASN A 105 11.49 -33.38 -11.52
CA ASN A 105 11.87 -32.04 -11.09
C ASN A 105 13.36 -31.98 -10.74
N GLY A 106 13.88 -33.00 -10.05
CA GLY A 106 15.29 -33.04 -9.68
C GLY A 106 15.65 -34.05 -8.59
N PRO A 107 16.97 -34.23 -8.34
CA PRO A 107 17.50 -35.06 -7.26
C PRO A 107 17.30 -34.35 -5.92
N CYS A 108 16.37 -34.86 -5.12
CA CYS A 108 15.96 -34.28 -3.85
C CYS A 108 16.44 -35.15 -2.68
N CYS A 109 16.48 -34.61 -1.47
CA CYS A 109 16.60 -35.45 -0.29
C CYS A 109 15.24 -35.84 0.27
N ASN A 110 15.17 -36.97 0.98
CA ASN A 110 13.89 -37.50 1.48
C ASN A 110 13.11 -36.49 2.34
N SER A 111 13.79 -35.72 3.19
CA SER A 111 13.15 -34.71 4.04
C SER A 111 12.53 -33.57 3.23
N CYS A 112 13.25 -33.03 2.25
CA CYS A 112 12.71 -32.02 1.34
C CYS A 112 11.57 -32.57 0.48
N ASN A 113 11.70 -33.80 -0.03
CA ASN A 113 10.66 -34.45 -0.82
C ASN A 113 9.34 -34.58 -0.04
N LEU A 114 9.40 -35.03 1.22
CA LEU A 114 8.23 -35.12 2.09
C LEU A 114 7.67 -33.76 2.51
N ALA A 115 8.50 -32.72 2.54
CA ALA A 115 8.07 -31.35 2.84
C ALA A 115 7.35 -30.68 1.66
N MET A 116 7.66 -31.07 0.42
CA MET A 116 7.02 -30.56 -0.79
C MET A 116 5.64 -31.20 -0.99
N LYS A 117 4.65 -30.67 -0.28
CA LYS A 117 3.26 -31.15 -0.35
C LYS A 117 2.49 -30.46 -1.45
N THR A 118 1.63 -31.22 -2.12
CA THR A 118 0.59 -30.66 -3.01
C THR A 118 -0.26 -29.65 -2.22
N PRO A 119 -0.51 -28.45 -2.78
CA PRO A 119 -1.30 -27.45 -2.09
C PRO A 119 -2.72 -27.95 -1.84
N LYS A 120 -3.20 -27.75 -0.62
CA LYS A 120 -4.59 -27.96 -0.20
C LYS A 120 -5.52 -26.80 -0.59
N PHE A 121 -5.14 -26.03 -1.61
CA PHE A 121 -5.89 -24.87 -2.05
C PHE A 121 -5.62 -24.55 -3.51
N LEU A 122 -6.60 -23.89 -4.15
CA LEU A 122 -6.47 -23.28 -5.46
C LEU A 122 -6.37 -21.75 -5.28
N PRO A 123 -5.23 -21.10 -5.62
CA PRO A 123 -5.11 -19.66 -5.58
C PRO A 123 -5.88 -18.99 -6.72
N VAL A 124 -6.70 -18.00 -6.40
CA VAL A 124 -7.54 -17.24 -7.35
C VAL A 124 -7.12 -15.79 -7.31
N PHE A 125 -6.46 -15.31 -8.37
CA PHE A 125 -5.95 -13.95 -8.42
C PHE A 125 -6.91 -12.99 -9.10
N PHE A 126 -7.19 -11.88 -8.40
CA PHE A 126 -7.81 -10.69 -8.96
C PHE A 126 -6.81 -9.54 -8.92
N HIS A 127 -7.01 -8.50 -9.74
CA HIS A 127 -6.19 -7.29 -9.67
C HIS A 127 -6.96 -6.18 -8.97
N ASN A 128 -6.60 -5.90 -7.71
CA ASN A 128 -7.30 -5.01 -6.76
C ASN A 128 -8.56 -5.63 -6.13
N LEU A 129 -8.50 -6.91 -5.77
CA LEU A 129 -9.58 -7.67 -5.12
C LEU A 129 -10.21 -6.91 -3.95
N SER A 130 -9.38 -6.50 -2.98
CA SER A 130 -9.84 -5.90 -1.72
C SER A 130 -10.47 -4.53 -1.90
N GLY A 131 -10.22 -3.88 -3.03
CA GLY A 131 -10.73 -2.54 -3.33
C GLY A 131 -12.04 -2.56 -4.10
N TYR A 132 -12.35 -3.66 -4.78
CA TYR A 132 -13.44 -3.70 -5.75
C TYR A 132 -14.13 -5.08 -5.82
N ASP A 133 -13.53 -6.06 -6.50
CA ASP A 133 -14.22 -7.30 -6.89
C ASP A 133 -14.77 -8.11 -5.72
N ALA A 134 -14.07 -8.10 -4.57
CA ALA A 134 -14.55 -8.82 -3.38
C ALA A 134 -15.94 -8.35 -2.96
N HIS A 135 -16.25 -7.05 -3.05
CA HIS A 135 -17.56 -6.54 -2.65
C HIS A 135 -18.70 -7.05 -3.55
N ILE A 136 -18.39 -7.52 -4.77
CA ILE A 136 -19.38 -8.00 -5.74
C ILE A 136 -19.91 -9.38 -5.35
N PHE A 137 -19.02 -10.30 -5.00
CA PHE A 137 -19.40 -11.72 -4.81
C PHE A 137 -19.28 -12.22 -3.36
N ILE A 138 -18.74 -11.43 -2.41
CA ILE A 138 -18.59 -11.91 -1.02
C ILE A 138 -19.95 -12.27 -0.40
N LYS A 139 -21.03 -11.56 -0.76
CA LYS A 139 -22.38 -11.85 -0.29
C LYS A 139 -22.87 -13.21 -0.76
N GLU A 140 -22.46 -13.64 -1.95
CA GLU A 140 -22.77 -14.96 -2.51
C GLU A 140 -22.12 -16.09 -1.70
N LEU A 141 -21.02 -15.83 -1.01
CA LEU A 141 -20.41 -16.79 -0.10
C LEU A 141 -21.28 -17.07 1.14
N GLY A 142 -22.20 -16.16 1.48
CA GLY A 142 -23.13 -16.32 2.60
C GLY A 142 -24.15 -17.44 2.40
N TYR A 143 -24.45 -17.82 1.15
CA TYR A 143 -25.37 -18.93 0.88
C TYR A 143 -24.74 -20.31 1.13
N ASP A 144 -23.42 -20.37 1.33
CA ASP A 144 -22.72 -21.59 1.71
C ASP A 144 -22.62 -21.71 3.23
N LYS A 145 -23.00 -22.88 3.77
CA LYS A 145 -22.91 -23.19 5.20
C LYS A 145 -21.48 -23.49 5.66
N LYS A 146 -20.55 -23.73 4.73
CA LYS A 146 -19.14 -24.03 5.03
C LYS A 146 -18.41 -22.81 5.61
N GLN A 147 -17.31 -23.07 6.31
CA GLN A 147 -16.51 -22.03 6.93
C GLN A 147 -15.78 -21.17 5.89
N ILE A 148 -15.88 -19.85 6.05
CA ILE A 148 -15.09 -18.85 5.32
C ILE A 148 -13.92 -18.43 6.22
N ASN A 149 -12.69 -18.66 5.74
CA ASN A 149 -11.48 -18.22 6.44
C ASN A 149 -11.12 -16.81 5.99
N LEU A 150 -10.95 -15.88 6.93
CA LEU A 150 -10.74 -14.45 6.64
C LEU A 150 -9.38 -13.98 7.17
N ILE A 151 -8.67 -13.20 6.35
CA ILE A 151 -7.54 -12.37 6.78
C ILE A 151 -7.95 -10.89 6.61
N PRO A 152 -8.57 -10.28 7.64
CA PRO A 152 -9.13 -8.95 7.53
C PRO A 152 -8.06 -7.86 7.62
N ASN A 153 -8.26 -6.79 6.85
CA ASN A 153 -7.57 -5.50 7.07
C ASN A 153 -8.54 -4.51 7.74
N THR A 154 -9.76 -4.42 7.21
CA THR A 154 -10.92 -3.78 7.84
C THR A 154 -12.12 -4.72 7.75
N GLU A 155 -13.30 -4.29 8.20
CA GLU A 155 -14.50 -5.13 8.16
C GLU A 155 -15.01 -5.45 6.76
N GLU A 156 -14.70 -4.62 5.77
CA GLU A 156 -15.08 -4.85 4.36
C GLU A 156 -13.88 -5.03 3.42
N LYS A 157 -12.66 -4.74 3.88
CA LYS A 157 -11.44 -4.93 3.07
C LYS A 157 -10.61 -6.06 3.65
N TYR A 158 -10.41 -7.09 2.85
CA TYR A 158 -9.71 -8.31 3.26
C TYR A 158 -8.39 -8.42 2.53
N ILE A 159 -7.31 -8.76 3.24
CA ILE A 159 -6.03 -9.11 2.60
C ILE A 159 -6.22 -10.35 1.73
N SER A 160 -6.94 -11.32 2.25
CA SER A 160 -7.36 -12.54 1.57
C SER A 160 -8.53 -13.16 2.32
N PHE A 161 -9.30 -13.98 1.64
CA PHE A 161 -10.26 -14.88 2.23
C PHE A 161 -10.24 -16.21 1.48
N SER A 162 -10.72 -17.27 2.12
CA SER A 162 -10.77 -18.60 1.52
C SER A 162 -12.12 -19.25 1.76
N LYS A 163 -12.67 -19.85 0.70
CA LYS A 163 -13.90 -20.64 0.73
C LYS A 163 -13.53 -22.13 0.73
N SER A 164 -14.11 -22.89 1.65
CA SER A 164 -13.86 -24.34 1.70
C SER A 164 -14.66 -25.04 0.60
N VAL A 165 -13.98 -25.78 -0.27
CA VAL A 165 -14.62 -26.62 -1.31
C VAL A 165 -14.90 -28.00 -0.73
N SER A 166 -13.94 -28.54 0.03
CA SER A 166 -14.08 -29.76 0.82
C SER A 166 -13.47 -29.55 2.22
N ASN A 167 -13.42 -30.59 3.05
CA ASN A 167 -12.73 -30.54 4.34
C ASN A 167 -11.21 -30.29 4.19
N ASP A 168 -10.62 -30.64 3.05
CA ASP A 168 -9.18 -30.61 2.80
C ASP A 168 -8.76 -29.65 1.68
N PHE A 169 -9.71 -29.01 1.00
CA PHE A 169 -9.42 -28.18 -0.16
C PHE A 169 -10.19 -26.85 -0.15
N GLN A 170 -9.50 -25.76 -0.49
CA GLN A 170 -10.04 -24.40 -0.39
C GLN A 170 -9.76 -23.57 -1.64
N LEU A 171 -10.71 -22.73 -2.04
CA LEU A 171 -10.46 -21.62 -2.94
C LEU A 171 -9.84 -20.48 -2.13
N ARG A 172 -8.65 -20.02 -2.50
CA ARG A 172 -7.95 -18.92 -1.83
C ARG A 172 -7.95 -17.68 -2.71
N PHE A 173 -8.74 -16.68 -2.36
CA PHE A 173 -8.84 -15.43 -3.11
C PHE A 173 -7.69 -14.50 -2.73
N LEU A 174 -6.92 -14.09 -3.74
CA LEU A 174 -5.69 -13.32 -3.63
C LEU A 174 -5.77 -12.06 -4.48
N ASP A 175 -5.08 -11.02 -4.01
CA ASP A 175 -5.00 -9.74 -4.68
C ASP A 175 -3.61 -9.55 -5.31
N SER A 176 -3.52 -9.67 -6.63
CA SER A 176 -2.28 -9.44 -7.38
C SER A 176 -1.74 -8.02 -7.22
N PHE A 177 -2.57 -7.03 -6.87
CA PHE A 177 -2.12 -5.66 -6.58
C PHE A 177 -1.28 -5.60 -5.30
N LYS A 178 -1.44 -6.55 -4.38
CA LYS A 178 -0.56 -6.72 -3.19
C LYS A 178 0.81 -7.29 -3.55
N PHE A 179 0.95 -7.80 -4.77
CA PHE A 179 2.22 -8.25 -5.31
C PHE A 179 2.88 -7.21 -6.21
N MET A 180 2.08 -6.61 -7.09
CA MET A 180 2.48 -5.66 -8.13
C MET A 180 1.62 -4.39 -7.99
N PRO A 181 2.03 -3.41 -7.15
CA PRO A 181 1.21 -2.25 -6.77
C PRO A 181 1.20 -1.15 -7.84
N SER A 182 0.78 -1.50 -9.05
CA SER A 182 0.59 -0.59 -10.19
C SER A 182 -0.64 -1.03 -10.98
N SER A 183 -1.18 -0.16 -11.83
CA SER A 183 -2.32 -0.53 -12.68
C SER A 183 -1.92 -1.61 -13.68
N LEU A 184 -2.86 -2.50 -14.01
CA LEU A 184 -2.67 -3.52 -15.04
C LEU A 184 -2.16 -2.91 -16.36
N GLU A 185 -2.71 -1.75 -16.77
CA GLU A 185 -2.26 -1.02 -17.95
C GLU A 185 -0.76 -0.67 -17.92
N ASN A 186 -0.27 -0.17 -16.79
CA ASN A 186 1.15 0.18 -16.65
C ASN A 186 2.03 -1.06 -16.58
N LEU A 187 1.54 -2.15 -15.98
CA LEU A 187 2.28 -3.40 -15.87
C LEU A 187 2.41 -4.11 -17.23
N ILE A 188 1.36 -4.13 -18.04
CA ILE A 188 1.37 -4.73 -19.39
C ILE A 188 2.41 -4.07 -20.29
N LYS A 189 2.58 -2.74 -20.21
CA LYS A 189 3.58 -1.98 -20.99
C LYS A 189 5.02 -2.45 -20.76
N THR A 190 5.28 -3.21 -19.69
CA THR A 190 6.61 -3.71 -19.35
C THR A 190 6.93 -5.07 -19.95
N LEU A 191 5.91 -5.78 -20.46
CA LEU A 191 6.05 -7.07 -21.12
C LEU A 191 6.44 -6.89 -22.59
N LYS A 192 7.32 -7.76 -23.08
CA LYS A 192 7.65 -7.87 -24.50
C LYS A 192 6.60 -8.69 -25.23
N LYS A 193 6.50 -8.52 -26.55
CA LYS A 193 5.54 -9.24 -27.39
C LYS A 193 5.65 -10.77 -27.26
N ASP A 194 6.85 -11.32 -27.03
CA ASP A 194 7.09 -12.75 -26.80
C ASP A 194 6.60 -13.27 -25.44
N GLU A 195 6.39 -12.39 -24.46
CA GLU A 195 5.98 -12.74 -23.10
C GLU A 195 4.45 -12.92 -22.95
N PHE A 196 3.67 -12.59 -23.99
CA PHE A 196 2.21 -12.76 -24.06
C PHE A 196 1.81 -14.15 -24.59
N LYS A 197 2.11 -15.20 -23.81
CA LYS A 197 1.89 -16.59 -24.19
C LYS A 197 0.39 -16.90 -24.35
N TYR A 198 -0.43 -16.54 -23.38
CA TYR A 198 -1.84 -16.91 -23.34
C TYR A 198 -2.67 -16.05 -24.30
N MET A 199 -2.34 -14.77 -24.46
CA MET A 199 -2.97 -13.96 -25.50
C MET A 199 -2.74 -14.55 -26.90
N LYS A 200 -1.52 -15.01 -27.21
CA LYS A 200 -1.19 -15.66 -28.50
C LYS A 200 -1.85 -17.01 -28.70
N GLN A 201 -2.21 -17.69 -27.62
CA GLN A 201 -2.89 -18.97 -27.71
C GLN A 201 -4.34 -18.81 -28.17
N TYR A 202 -5.00 -17.70 -27.81
CA TYR A 202 -6.43 -17.50 -28.01
C TYR A 202 -6.81 -16.49 -29.10
N PHE A 203 -5.83 -15.73 -29.62
CA PHE A 203 -6.07 -14.71 -30.64
C PHE A 203 -5.08 -14.82 -31.79
N ASP A 204 -5.61 -14.66 -33.00
CA ASP A 204 -4.83 -14.74 -34.23
C ASP A 204 -3.74 -13.67 -34.30
N SER A 205 -2.64 -14.03 -34.98
CA SER A 205 -1.46 -13.17 -35.10
C SER A 205 -1.74 -11.80 -35.74
N GLU A 206 -2.75 -11.70 -36.61
CA GLU A 206 -3.14 -10.44 -37.26
C GLU A 206 -3.93 -9.49 -36.35
N LYS A 207 -4.69 -10.04 -35.39
CA LYS A 207 -5.59 -9.26 -34.53
C LYS A 207 -5.03 -9.01 -33.13
N ILE A 208 -4.04 -9.80 -32.70
CA ILE A 208 -3.50 -9.76 -31.34
C ILE A 208 -2.88 -8.41 -30.99
N ASP A 209 -2.28 -7.70 -31.95
CA ASP A 209 -1.61 -6.42 -31.68
C ASP A 209 -2.58 -5.34 -31.18
N LEU A 210 -3.88 -5.48 -31.48
CA LEU A 210 -4.92 -4.63 -30.91
C LEU A 210 -5.19 -4.95 -29.43
N LEU A 211 -4.90 -6.16 -28.97
CA LEU A 211 -5.25 -6.66 -27.65
C LEU A 211 -4.06 -6.69 -26.67
N LEU A 212 -2.83 -6.39 -27.10
CA LEU A 212 -1.63 -6.31 -26.24
C LEU A 212 -1.57 -5.03 -25.38
N ARG A 213 -2.74 -4.46 -25.07
CA ARG A 213 -2.92 -3.31 -24.19
C ARG A 213 -4.24 -3.46 -23.44
N LYS A 214 -4.39 -2.71 -22.35
CA LYS A 214 -5.68 -2.64 -21.66
C LYS A 214 -6.75 -2.11 -22.60
N GLY A 215 -7.87 -2.82 -22.68
CA GLY A 215 -9.02 -2.44 -23.50
C GLY A 215 -9.67 -1.16 -23.00
N VAL A 216 -10.52 -0.58 -23.86
CA VAL A 216 -11.27 0.66 -23.59
C VAL A 216 -12.73 0.30 -23.36
N PHE A 217 -13.36 0.80 -22.29
CA PHE A 217 -14.73 0.43 -21.96
C PHE A 217 -15.56 1.63 -21.47
N PRO A 218 -16.81 1.83 -21.95
CA PRO A 218 -17.64 2.95 -21.54
C PRO A 218 -18.39 2.63 -20.23
N TYR A 219 -17.67 2.64 -19.10
CA TYR A 219 -18.22 2.23 -17.81
C TYR A 219 -19.48 2.99 -17.39
N ASP A 220 -19.51 4.31 -17.59
CA ASP A 220 -20.65 5.15 -17.19
C ASP A 220 -21.86 4.99 -18.13
N TYR A 221 -21.67 4.44 -19.33
CA TYR A 221 -22.76 4.10 -20.26
C TYR A 221 -23.45 2.79 -19.91
N PHE A 222 -22.72 1.82 -19.35
CA PHE A 222 -23.24 0.50 -18.96
C PHE A 222 -23.97 0.55 -17.62
N ASP A 223 -25.14 1.19 -17.60
CA ASP A 223 -25.99 1.35 -16.41
C ASP A 223 -27.07 0.26 -16.25
N SER A 224 -27.28 -0.58 -17.26
CA SER A 224 -28.32 -1.61 -17.31
C SER A 224 -27.89 -2.81 -18.16
N PHE A 225 -28.45 -4.00 -17.90
CA PHE A 225 -28.13 -5.21 -18.67
C PHE A 225 -28.58 -5.10 -20.13
N GLU A 226 -29.65 -4.34 -20.39
CA GLU A 226 -30.18 -4.08 -21.72
C GLU A 226 -29.15 -3.43 -22.66
N LYS A 227 -28.19 -2.67 -22.13
CA LYS A 227 -27.06 -2.11 -22.90
C LYS A 227 -26.21 -3.15 -23.59
N CYS A 228 -26.23 -4.40 -23.13
CA CYS A 228 -25.55 -5.50 -23.82
C CYS A 228 -26.13 -5.78 -25.22
N LYS A 229 -27.37 -5.37 -25.49
CA LYS A 229 -28.06 -5.59 -26.76
C LYS A 229 -27.80 -4.49 -27.80
N ASP A 230 -27.21 -3.37 -27.38
CA ASP A 230 -26.91 -2.26 -28.28
C ASP A 230 -25.92 -2.73 -29.36
N SER A 231 -26.26 -2.50 -30.63
CA SER A 231 -25.54 -3.06 -31.79
C SER A 231 -24.29 -2.27 -32.20
N CYS A 232 -24.01 -1.15 -31.54
CA CYS A 232 -22.88 -0.28 -31.85
C CYS A 232 -22.27 0.35 -30.60
N LEU A 233 -21.03 0.82 -30.72
CA LEU A 233 -20.39 1.62 -29.68
C LEU A 233 -21.14 2.95 -29.49
N PRO A 234 -21.33 3.41 -28.24
CA PRO A 234 -21.96 4.69 -27.98
C PRO A 234 -21.04 5.84 -28.44
N PRO A 235 -21.57 7.05 -28.68
CA PRO A 235 -20.76 8.21 -29.05
C PRO A 235 -19.63 8.49 -28.05
N ILE A 236 -18.52 9.09 -28.51
CA ILE A 236 -17.34 9.41 -27.67
C ILE A 236 -17.69 10.18 -26.39
N SER A 237 -18.73 11.01 -26.41
CA SER A 237 -19.21 11.75 -25.23
C SER A 237 -19.72 10.86 -24.10
N LYS A 238 -20.11 9.61 -24.40
CA LYS A 238 -20.56 8.60 -23.43
C LYS A 238 -19.42 7.77 -22.84
N PHE A 239 -18.17 8.01 -23.27
CA PHE A 239 -16.96 7.44 -22.66
C PHE A 239 -16.34 8.35 -21.58
N TYR A 240 -17.01 9.46 -21.22
CA TYR A 240 -16.57 10.31 -20.12
C TYR A 240 -16.52 9.52 -18.81
N ASN A 241 -15.45 9.68 -18.05
CA ASN A 241 -15.24 9.01 -16.77
C ASN A 241 -15.55 9.98 -15.62
N GLU A 242 -16.69 9.82 -14.96
CA GLU A 242 -17.10 10.68 -13.84
C GLU A 242 -16.16 10.58 -12.62
N LEU A 243 -15.53 9.42 -12.42
CA LEU A 243 -14.66 9.17 -11.26
C LEU A 243 -13.35 9.95 -11.34
N ASN A 244 -12.81 10.09 -12.56
CA ASN A 244 -11.58 10.81 -12.86
C ASN A 244 -11.86 12.22 -13.39
N GLU A 245 -13.11 12.54 -13.73
CA GLU A 245 -13.49 13.81 -14.38
C GLU A 245 -12.68 14.03 -15.67
N GLU A 246 -12.58 13.00 -16.51
CA GLU A 246 -11.79 13.01 -17.75
C GLU A 246 -12.60 12.44 -18.92
N ALA A 247 -12.50 13.11 -20.07
CA ALA A 247 -12.93 12.55 -21.34
C ALA A 247 -11.90 11.51 -21.83
N ILE A 248 -12.37 10.54 -22.61
CA ILE A 248 -11.49 9.64 -23.32
C ILE A 248 -10.70 10.39 -24.42
N SER A 249 -9.51 9.90 -24.76
CA SER A 249 -8.76 10.38 -25.93
C SER A 249 -9.45 9.94 -27.23
N VAL A 250 -9.28 10.73 -28.30
CA VAL A 250 -9.80 10.38 -29.63
C VAL A 250 -9.12 9.10 -30.14
N GLU A 251 -7.84 8.91 -29.81
CA GLU A 251 -7.04 7.75 -30.16
C GLU A 251 -7.58 6.47 -29.51
N ASP A 252 -7.96 6.53 -28.23
CA ASP A 252 -8.51 5.37 -27.51
C ASP A 252 -9.94 5.05 -27.95
N TYR A 253 -10.75 6.07 -28.26
CA TYR A 253 -12.08 5.84 -28.85
C TYR A 253 -11.97 5.19 -30.24
N ASN A 254 -11.10 5.72 -31.10
CA ASN A 254 -10.84 5.12 -32.41
C ASN A 254 -10.29 3.70 -32.31
N HIS A 255 -9.48 3.42 -31.29
CA HIS A 255 -9.02 2.07 -30.99
C HIS A 255 -10.18 1.14 -30.60
N ALA A 256 -11.11 1.58 -29.74
CA ALA A 256 -12.32 0.81 -29.42
C ALA A 256 -13.15 0.50 -30.67
N CYS A 257 -13.35 1.48 -31.55
CA CYS A 257 -14.04 1.29 -32.84
C CYS A 257 -13.33 0.25 -33.72
N ARG A 258 -12.00 0.31 -33.82
CA ARG A 258 -11.22 -0.69 -34.57
C ARG A 258 -11.38 -2.09 -33.98
N VAL A 259 -11.33 -2.24 -32.66
CA VAL A 259 -11.55 -3.54 -31.99
C VAL A 259 -12.95 -4.06 -32.29
N PHE A 260 -13.98 -3.21 -32.15
CA PHE A 260 -15.37 -3.60 -32.42
C PHE A 260 -15.56 -4.13 -33.85
N ASN A 261 -15.00 -3.41 -34.83
CA ASN A 261 -15.12 -3.76 -36.24
C ASN A 261 -14.25 -4.98 -36.63
N GLN A 262 -12.98 -5.03 -36.22
CA GLN A 262 -12.05 -6.09 -36.64
C GLN A 262 -12.41 -7.47 -36.07
N PHE A 263 -13.08 -7.48 -34.91
CA PHE A 263 -13.58 -8.70 -34.29
C PHE A 263 -15.02 -9.04 -34.71
N ASN A 264 -15.62 -8.27 -35.64
CA ASN A 264 -16.97 -8.46 -36.15
C ASN A 264 -18.02 -8.60 -35.01
N LEU A 265 -17.90 -7.77 -33.98
CA LEU A 265 -18.76 -7.85 -32.81
C LEU A 265 -20.15 -7.28 -33.15
N SER A 266 -21.19 -8.04 -32.82
CA SER A 266 -22.56 -7.69 -33.21
C SER A 266 -23.27 -6.79 -32.19
N ASN A 267 -22.79 -6.80 -30.94
CA ASN A 267 -23.39 -6.05 -29.85
C ASN A 267 -22.38 -5.72 -28.75
N LEU A 268 -22.76 -4.79 -27.89
CA LEU A 268 -21.97 -4.33 -26.76
C LEU A 268 -21.70 -5.41 -25.71
N GLY A 269 -22.53 -6.44 -25.61
CA GLY A 269 -22.26 -7.53 -24.70
C GLY A 269 -21.19 -8.49 -25.20
N GLU A 270 -21.07 -8.75 -26.51
CA GLU A 270 -19.91 -9.44 -27.09
C GLU A 270 -18.61 -8.63 -26.92
N TYR A 271 -18.70 -7.31 -27.03
CA TYR A 271 -17.59 -6.40 -26.70
C TYR A 271 -17.20 -6.50 -25.22
N CYS A 272 -18.17 -6.61 -24.32
CA CYS A 272 -17.93 -6.86 -22.90
C CYS A 272 -17.25 -8.21 -22.65
N ASP A 273 -17.73 -9.27 -23.31
CA ASP A 273 -17.18 -10.63 -23.23
C ASP A 273 -15.70 -10.67 -23.68
N LEU A 274 -15.38 -10.00 -24.80
CA LEU A 274 -14.00 -9.84 -25.27
C LEU A 274 -13.16 -9.00 -24.29
N TYR A 275 -13.71 -7.91 -23.76
CA TYR A 275 -13.05 -7.04 -22.80
C TYR A 275 -12.64 -7.80 -21.53
N VAL A 276 -13.56 -8.54 -20.90
CA VAL A 276 -13.24 -9.28 -19.67
C VAL A 276 -12.29 -10.45 -19.94
N LYS A 277 -12.42 -11.12 -21.09
CA LYS A 277 -11.52 -12.21 -21.49
C LYS A 277 -10.09 -11.70 -21.68
N THR A 278 -9.91 -10.58 -22.36
CA THR A 278 -8.58 -10.00 -22.61
C THR A 278 -7.95 -9.49 -21.32
N ASP A 279 -8.69 -8.80 -20.45
CA ASP A 279 -8.19 -8.34 -19.14
C ASP A 279 -7.67 -9.52 -18.28
N VAL A 280 -8.39 -10.67 -18.27
CA VAL A 280 -7.98 -11.88 -17.53
C VAL A 280 -6.74 -12.54 -18.14
N LEU A 281 -6.69 -12.67 -19.47
CA LEU A 281 -5.53 -13.28 -20.15
C LEU A 281 -4.28 -12.41 -20.02
N LEU A 282 -4.41 -11.09 -20.12
CA LEU A 282 -3.32 -10.13 -19.87
C LEU A 282 -2.80 -10.23 -18.42
N LEU A 283 -3.70 -10.33 -17.44
CA LEU A 283 -3.31 -10.55 -16.04
C LEU A 283 -2.60 -11.90 -15.87
N THR A 284 -3.06 -12.94 -16.57
CA THR A 284 -2.44 -14.28 -16.52
C THR A 284 -1.02 -14.24 -17.06
N ASP A 285 -0.81 -13.68 -18.26
CA ASP A 285 0.52 -13.51 -18.86
C ASP A 285 1.45 -12.72 -17.93
N LEU A 286 0.96 -11.60 -17.39
CA LEU A 286 1.73 -10.78 -16.45
C LEU A 286 2.11 -11.55 -15.18
N PHE A 287 1.16 -12.24 -14.55
CA PHE A 287 1.39 -12.92 -13.28
C PHE A 287 2.28 -14.15 -13.46
N GLU A 288 2.18 -14.89 -14.56
CA GLU A 288 3.07 -16.02 -14.86
C GLU A 288 4.51 -15.56 -15.15
N ASN A 289 4.70 -14.41 -15.82
CA ASN A 289 6.02 -13.80 -15.96
C ASN A 289 6.59 -13.37 -14.60
N PHE A 290 5.77 -12.76 -13.74
CA PHE A 290 6.15 -12.43 -12.37
C PHE A 290 6.53 -13.67 -11.55
N ARG A 291 5.73 -14.73 -11.65
CA ARG A 291 5.96 -16.03 -11.01
C ARG A 291 7.28 -16.65 -11.46
N LYS A 292 7.56 -16.63 -12.77
CA LYS A 292 8.83 -17.08 -13.35
C LYS A 292 10.02 -16.32 -12.76
N ILE A 293 9.95 -14.98 -12.67
CA ILE A 293 11.01 -14.15 -12.07
C ILE A 293 11.24 -14.53 -10.60
N CYS A 294 10.17 -14.72 -9.82
CA CYS A 294 10.26 -15.09 -8.41
C CYS A 294 10.92 -16.45 -8.21
N ILE A 295 10.50 -17.46 -8.98
CA ILE A 295 11.08 -18.81 -8.92
C ILE A 295 12.55 -18.78 -9.35
N GLN A 296 12.89 -18.08 -10.43
CA GLN A 296 14.28 -17.99 -10.90
C GLN A 296 15.20 -17.28 -9.89
N THR A 297 14.73 -16.16 -9.33
CA THR A 297 15.54 -15.31 -8.45
C THR A 297 15.61 -15.83 -7.03
N TYR A 298 14.46 -16.20 -6.45
CA TYR A 298 14.31 -16.51 -5.03
C TYR A 298 14.02 -17.98 -4.77
N LYS A 299 13.77 -18.82 -5.78
CA LYS A 299 13.34 -20.23 -5.60
C LYS A 299 12.03 -20.35 -4.82
N LEU A 300 11.21 -19.31 -4.83
CA LEU A 300 9.91 -19.26 -4.15
C LEU A 300 8.81 -18.96 -5.17
N ASP A 301 7.71 -19.69 -5.05
CA ASP A 301 6.53 -19.48 -5.89
C ASP A 301 5.56 -18.51 -5.21
N PRO A 302 5.28 -17.32 -5.78
CA PRO A 302 4.39 -16.33 -5.20
C PRO A 302 2.95 -16.84 -4.97
N CYS A 303 2.51 -17.90 -5.66
CA CYS A 303 1.20 -18.51 -5.47
C CYS A 303 0.96 -19.07 -4.05
N TRP A 304 2.02 -19.31 -3.28
CA TRP A 304 1.93 -19.76 -1.88
C TRP A 304 1.72 -18.62 -0.88
N TYR A 305 1.90 -17.38 -1.31
CA TYR A 305 1.92 -16.21 -0.46
C TYR A 305 0.61 -15.42 -0.57
N PHE A 306 0.33 -14.64 0.47
CA PHE A 306 -0.80 -13.70 0.44
C PHE A 306 -0.40 -12.31 -0.10
N THR A 307 0.87 -11.92 0.08
CA THR A 307 1.35 -10.56 -0.25
C THR A 307 2.87 -10.55 -0.48
N THR A 308 3.40 -9.52 -1.15
CA THR A 308 4.86 -9.34 -1.31
C THR A 308 5.63 -9.26 0.01
N PRO A 309 5.16 -8.63 1.11
CA PRO A 309 5.87 -8.68 2.38
C PRO A 309 6.08 -10.06 2.99
N ALA A 310 5.17 -11.01 2.75
CA ALA A 310 5.39 -12.39 3.18
C ALA A 310 6.42 -13.09 2.27
N LEU A 311 6.28 -12.96 0.96
CA LEU A 311 7.23 -13.49 -0.02
C LEU A 311 8.65 -12.96 0.22
N SER A 312 8.78 -11.66 0.45
CA SER A 312 10.07 -10.99 0.66
C SER A 312 10.74 -11.39 1.97
N TRP A 313 9.95 -11.62 3.01
CA TRP A 313 10.46 -12.10 4.29
C TRP A 313 11.10 -13.48 4.15
N ASP A 314 10.40 -14.42 3.53
CA ASP A 314 10.91 -15.78 3.31
C ASP A 314 12.07 -15.79 2.31
N ALA A 315 12.01 -14.95 1.26
CA ALA A 315 13.12 -14.77 0.33
C ALA A 315 14.38 -14.28 1.05
N MET A 316 14.24 -13.33 1.97
CA MET A 316 15.35 -12.84 2.78
C MET A 316 15.93 -13.96 3.63
N LEU A 317 15.11 -14.68 4.41
CA LEU A 317 15.56 -15.79 5.26
C LEU A 317 16.26 -16.89 4.44
N LEU A 318 15.69 -17.23 3.29
CA LEU A 318 16.24 -18.26 2.41
C LEU A 318 17.61 -17.86 1.84
N LYS A 319 17.81 -16.58 1.53
CA LYS A 319 19.05 -16.06 0.94
C LYS A 319 20.14 -15.77 1.96
N THR A 320 19.79 -15.24 3.13
CA THR A 320 20.78 -14.89 4.16
C THR A 320 21.08 -16.04 5.11
N LYS A 321 20.16 -17.01 5.24
CA LYS A 321 20.22 -18.11 6.24
C LYS A 321 20.40 -17.62 7.68
N VAL A 322 20.07 -16.35 7.95
CA VAL A 322 20.24 -15.74 9.26
C VAL A 322 19.16 -16.27 10.21
N ALA A 323 19.57 -16.57 11.45
CA ALA A 323 18.65 -16.77 12.56
C ALA A 323 18.50 -15.43 13.29
N ILE A 324 17.30 -14.85 13.26
CA ILE A 324 17.01 -13.59 13.95
C ILE A 324 16.43 -13.91 15.32
N GLU A 325 17.09 -13.46 16.37
CA GLU A 325 16.60 -13.56 17.74
C GLU A 325 15.38 -12.64 17.94
N LEU A 326 14.40 -13.10 18.71
CA LEU A 326 13.22 -12.32 19.06
C LEU A 326 13.29 -11.93 20.54
N PHE A 327 12.75 -10.77 20.89
CA PHE A 327 12.66 -10.37 22.29
C PHE A 327 11.73 -11.32 23.06
N THR A 328 12.24 -11.86 24.16
CA THR A 328 11.49 -12.64 25.14
C THR A 328 10.96 -11.78 26.28
N ASP A 329 11.59 -10.63 26.53
CA ASP A 329 11.18 -9.64 27.52
C ASP A 329 10.28 -8.55 26.88
N TYR A 330 9.14 -8.30 27.53
CA TYR A 330 8.18 -7.29 27.11
C TYR A 330 8.69 -5.86 27.32
N ASP A 331 9.50 -5.60 28.36
CA ASP A 331 10.02 -4.26 28.63
C ASP A 331 11.06 -3.84 27.59
N MET A 332 11.88 -4.79 27.11
CA MET A 332 12.76 -4.56 25.96
C MET A 332 11.98 -4.22 24.69
N LEU A 333 10.88 -4.94 24.44
CA LEU A 333 10.00 -4.65 23.31
C LEU A 333 9.43 -3.22 23.42
N LEU A 334 8.92 -2.85 24.60
CA LEU A 334 8.39 -1.51 24.86
C LEU A 334 9.46 -0.42 24.71
N PHE A 335 10.67 -0.66 25.21
CA PHE A 335 11.79 0.26 25.07
C PHE A 335 12.08 0.55 23.59
N ILE A 336 12.16 -0.51 22.76
CA ILE A 336 12.36 -0.36 21.32
C ILE A 336 11.17 0.34 20.66
N GLU A 337 9.93 -0.07 20.94
CA GLU A 337 8.72 0.57 20.38
C GLU A 337 8.65 2.07 20.72
N ASN A 338 9.01 2.44 21.95
CA ASN A 338 9.06 3.83 22.40
C ASN A 338 10.20 4.63 21.76
N GLY A 339 11.28 3.96 21.35
CA GLY A 339 12.42 4.55 20.63
C GLY A 339 12.19 4.72 19.13
N VAL A 340 11.29 3.96 18.52
CA VAL A 340 11.02 4.01 17.08
C VAL A 340 10.55 5.41 16.65
N ARG A 341 11.30 6.03 15.74
CA ARG A 341 10.93 7.28 15.07
C ARG A 341 11.11 7.09 13.56
N GLY A 342 10.06 7.41 12.79
CA GLY A 342 10.09 7.34 11.34
C GLY A 342 11.00 8.40 10.70
N GLY A 343 10.97 8.47 9.37
CA GLY A 343 11.65 9.51 8.60
C GLY A 343 11.19 10.92 8.97
N ILE A 344 12.12 11.87 8.95
CA ILE A 344 11.85 13.27 9.28
C ILE A 344 11.08 13.89 8.13
N SER A 345 9.95 14.55 8.42
CA SER A 345 9.22 15.30 7.40
C SER A 345 8.69 16.61 7.94
N GLN A 346 9.21 17.71 7.39
CA GLN A 346 8.94 19.06 7.90
C GLN A 346 9.19 20.12 6.83
N CYS A 347 8.39 21.18 6.88
CA CYS A 347 8.58 22.40 6.10
C CYS A 347 9.28 23.41 7.01
N CYS A 348 10.57 23.65 6.80
CA CYS A 348 11.37 24.55 7.65
C CYS A 348 11.21 26.02 7.24
N ASN A 349 11.17 26.28 5.93
CA ASN A 349 10.88 27.58 5.36
C ASN A 349 9.83 27.42 4.26
N ARG A 350 8.88 28.34 4.20
CA ARG A 350 7.64 28.16 3.43
C ARG A 350 7.64 28.83 2.06
N TYR A 351 8.60 29.70 1.77
CA TYR A 351 8.68 30.38 0.49
C TYR A 351 10.14 30.66 0.11
N ALA A 352 10.49 30.45 -1.16
CA ALA A 352 11.73 30.94 -1.73
C ALA A 352 11.61 31.14 -3.25
N LYS A 353 12.44 32.02 -3.79
CA LYS A 353 12.55 32.30 -5.22
C LYS A 353 14.03 32.26 -5.63
N ALA A 354 14.33 31.53 -6.68
CA ALA A 354 15.69 31.42 -7.21
C ALA A 354 16.07 32.67 -8.03
N ASN A 355 17.35 32.96 -8.05
CA ASN A 355 17.97 33.94 -8.94
C ASN A 355 19.39 33.45 -9.26
N ASN A 356 19.62 32.84 -10.42
CA ASN A 356 20.94 32.35 -10.80
C ASN A 356 21.20 32.49 -12.30
N LYS A 357 22.49 32.49 -12.68
CA LYS A 357 22.98 32.78 -14.04
C LYS A 357 22.42 31.89 -15.16
N TYR A 358 21.81 30.75 -14.82
CA TYR A 358 21.20 29.84 -15.79
C TYR A 358 19.70 30.12 -16.03
N MET A 359 19.14 31.12 -15.37
CA MET A 359 17.75 31.55 -15.55
C MET A 359 17.67 32.64 -16.62
N SER A 360 16.62 32.62 -17.45
CA SER A 360 16.39 33.64 -18.48
C SER A 360 16.10 35.03 -17.91
N ASN A 361 15.55 35.09 -16.70
CA ASN A 361 15.23 36.30 -15.96
C ASN A 361 16.24 36.59 -14.84
N PHE A 362 17.49 36.13 -14.98
CA PHE A 362 18.55 36.40 -14.02
C PHE A 362 18.80 37.90 -13.89
N ASN A 363 18.85 38.37 -12.65
CA ASN A 363 19.22 39.74 -12.33
C ASN A 363 20.56 39.73 -11.57
N PRO A 364 21.66 40.28 -12.13
CA PRO A 364 22.94 40.34 -11.46
C PRO A 364 22.95 41.24 -10.22
N ASP A 365 22.00 42.17 -10.10
CA ASP A 365 21.87 43.05 -8.94
C ASP A 365 21.20 42.35 -7.73
N ASP A 366 20.48 41.25 -7.99
CA ASP A 366 19.83 40.46 -6.97
C ASP A 366 20.77 39.37 -6.43
N GLU A 367 20.60 39.00 -5.16
CA GLU A 367 21.41 37.94 -4.52
C GLU A 367 21.28 36.60 -5.26
N ILE A 368 22.42 35.97 -5.58
CA ILE A 368 22.46 34.68 -6.29
C ILE A 368 21.94 33.57 -5.37
N LYS A 369 20.86 32.91 -5.81
CA LYS A 369 20.12 31.86 -5.08
C LYS A 369 19.80 30.69 -5.98
N TYR A 370 20.23 29.51 -5.57
CA TYR A 370 19.88 28.22 -6.16
C TYR A 370 18.83 27.52 -5.30
N LEU A 371 17.81 26.94 -5.94
CA LEU A 371 16.85 26.04 -5.29
C LEU A 371 17.09 24.62 -5.78
N MET A 372 17.54 23.75 -4.87
CA MET A 372 17.94 22.38 -5.20
C MET A 372 17.04 21.37 -4.49
N TYR A 373 16.54 20.39 -5.25
CA TYR A 373 15.77 19.28 -4.70
C TYR A 373 16.58 17.99 -4.80
N LEU A 374 17.22 17.63 -3.69
CA LEU A 374 18.12 16.48 -3.61
C LEU A 374 17.42 15.30 -2.93
N ASP A 375 17.50 14.12 -3.53
CA ASP A 375 16.88 12.87 -3.05
C ASP A 375 17.92 11.75 -2.94
N ALA A 376 17.91 11.01 -1.83
CA ALA A 376 18.83 9.92 -1.59
C ALA A 376 18.44 8.67 -2.37
N ASN A 377 19.37 8.10 -3.13
CA ASN A 377 19.16 6.86 -3.83
C ASN A 377 18.94 5.68 -2.88
N ASN A 378 17.69 5.22 -2.79
CA ASN A 378 17.28 4.00 -2.06
C ASN A 378 17.71 4.00 -0.59
N LEU A 379 17.25 4.99 0.18
CA LEU A 379 17.70 5.25 1.55
C LEU A 379 17.69 4.00 2.46
N TYR A 380 16.59 3.26 2.53
CA TYR A 380 16.52 2.03 3.34
C TYR A 380 17.33 0.87 2.75
N GLY A 381 17.57 0.88 1.44
CA GLY A 381 18.39 -0.09 0.75
C GLY A 381 19.88 0.03 1.06
N TYR A 382 20.33 1.14 1.66
CA TYR A 382 21.70 1.28 2.18
C TYR A 382 22.07 0.14 3.14
N ALA A 383 21.12 -0.31 3.95
CA ALA A 383 21.27 -1.46 4.83
C ALA A 383 20.94 -2.82 4.17
N MET A 384 20.42 -2.84 2.93
CA MET A 384 19.87 -4.04 2.27
C MET A 384 20.41 -4.22 0.83
N ASN A 385 21.60 -4.82 0.71
CA ASN A 385 22.40 -4.81 -0.52
C ASN A 385 21.98 -5.81 -1.63
N TYR A 386 21.39 -6.97 -1.31
CA TYR A 386 21.17 -8.04 -2.31
C TYR A 386 20.21 -7.62 -3.45
N ASN A 387 18.98 -7.23 -3.14
CA ASN A 387 18.02 -6.80 -4.17
C ASN A 387 18.45 -5.49 -4.83
N THR A 388 19.31 -4.70 -4.19
CA THR A 388 19.84 -3.49 -4.82
C THR A 388 20.77 -3.82 -5.98
N LYS A 389 21.62 -4.84 -5.85
CA LYS A 389 22.43 -5.35 -6.97
C LYS A 389 21.56 -5.85 -8.12
N LEU A 390 20.46 -6.54 -7.81
CA LEU A 390 19.48 -6.99 -8.83
C LEU A 390 18.78 -5.82 -9.51
N ARG A 391 18.42 -4.77 -8.75
CA ARG A 391 17.81 -3.55 -9.25
C ARG A 391 18.73 -2.78 -10.20
N THR A 392 20.04 -2.74 -9.95
CA THR A 392 21.01 -2.11 -10.85
C THR A 392 21.15 -2.89 -12.17
N LYS A 393 21.05 -4.22 -12.12
CA LYS A 393 21.12 -5.11 -13.30
C LYS A 393 19.81 -5.24 -14.07
N ALA A 394 18.69 -4.79 -13.50
CA ALA A 394 17.36 -4.94 -14.08
C ALA A 394 17.22 -4.14 -15.39
N VAL A 395 16.72 -4.82 -16.42
CA VAL A 395 16.60 -4.28 -17.78
C VAL A 395 15.33 -3.44 -17.97
N ASN A 396 14.22 -3.84 -17.36
CA ASN A 396 12.93 -3.15 -17.48
C ASN A 396 12.50 -2.48 -16.17
N ASP A 397 11.56 -1.54 -16.25
CA ASP A 397 11.12 -0.77 -15.07
C ASP A 397 10.31 -1.61 -14.09
N PHE A 398 9.58 -2.62 -14.56
CA PHE A 398 8.88 -3.57 -13.70
C PHE A 398 9.83 -4.27 -12.71
N GLN A 399 10.92 -4.86 -13.20
CA GLN A 399 11.90 -5.54 -12.36
C GLN A 399 12.56 -4.56 -11.38
N LYS A 400 12.85 -3.32 -11.82
CA LYS A 400 13.44 -2.29 -10.95
C LYS A 400 12.51 -1.96 -9.78
N ASP A 401 11.22 -1.78 -10.06
CA ASP A 401 10.21 -1.47 -9.05
C ASP A 401 9.91 -2.68 -8.16
N PHE A 402 9.91 -3.89 -8.72
CA PHE A 402 9.76 -5.12 -7.97
C PHE A 402 10.89 -5.32 -6.95
N TYR A 403 12.16 -5.20 -7.37
CA TYR A 403 13.29 -5.34 -6.43
C TYR A 403 13.32 -4.24 -5.36
N LYS A 404 12.89 -3.02 -5.72
CA LYS A 404 12.67 -1.94 -4.74
C LYS A 404 11.58 -2.32 -3.73
N LEU A 405 10.45 -2.85 -4.22
CA LEU A 405 9.34 -3.29 -3.38
C LEU A 405 9.75 -4.42 -2.45
N MET A 406 10.52 -5.40 -2.91
CA MET A 406 11.01 -6.51 -2.07
C MET A 406 11.81 -5.97 -0.88
N ASN A 407 12.76 -5.05 -1.10
CA ASN A 407 13.51 -4.41 -0.01
C ASN A 407 12.61 -3.63 0.95
N ASN A 408 11.77 -2.73 0.43
CA ASN A 408 10.86 -1.94 1.26
C ASN A 408 9.90 -2.82 2.08
N SER A 409 9.53 -3.97 1.52
CA SER A 409 8.62 -4.91 2.17
C SER A 409 9.27 -5.65 3.35
N ILE A 410 10.58 -5.91 3.33
CA ILE A 410 11.31 -6.48 4.48
C ILE A 410 11.25 -5.51 5.65
N PHE A 411 11.62 -4.24 5.40
CA PHE A 411 11.52 -3.18 6.40
C PHE A 411 10.09 -3.03 6.95
N GLY A 412 9.09 -3.01 6.08
CA GLY A 412 7.69 -2.96 6.51
C GLY A 412 7.29 -4.16 7.37
N LYS A 413 7.85 -5.34 7.10
CA LYS A 413 7.57 -6.58 7.84
C LYS A 413 8.22 -6.60 9.23
N THR A 414 9.43 -6.06 9.37
CA THR A 414 10.10 -5.93 10.67
C THR A 414 9.37 -4.93 11.56
N MET A 415 8.75 -3.90 10.98
CA MET A 415 8.00 -2.85 11.69
C MET A 415 6.49 -3.14 11.85
N GLU A 416 6.05 -4.36 11.58
CA GLU A 416 4.62 -4.71 11.58
C GLU A 416 4.04 -4.68 13.01
N ASN A 417 3.10 -3.77 13.28
CA ASN A 417 2.43 -3.71 14.59
C ASN A 417 1.35 -4.80 14.71
N VAL A 418 1.66 -5.86 15.47
CA VAL A 418 0.76 -7.00 15.70
C VAL A 418 -0.48 -6.65 16.52
N ARG A 419 -0.45 -5.60 17.34
CA ARG A 419 -1.60 -5.15 18.15
C ARG A 419 -2.74 -4.65 17.26
N ARG A 420 -2.41 -3.93 16.18
CA ARG A 420 -3.37 -3.33 15.23
C ARG A 420 -4.11 -4.29 14.32
N ARG A 421 -3.69 -5.56 14.21
CA ARG A 421 -4.45 -6.55 13.42
C ARG A 421 -5.87 -6.69 13.98
N VAL A 422 -6.88 -6.84 13.13
CA VAL A 422 -8.26 -7.02 13.59
C VAL A 422 -8.63 -8.51 13.58
N ASP A 423 -9.48 -8.95 14.50
CA ASP A 423 -10.08 -10.29 14.47
C ASP A 423 -11.55 -10.14 14.07
N ILE A 424 -11.81 -10.49 12.81
CA ILE A 424 -13.14 -10.42 12.19
C ILE A 424 -13.41 -11.78 11.58
N ARG A 425 -14.62 -12.31 11.84
CA ARG A 425 -15.07 -13.58 11.31
C ARG A 425 -16.36 -13.39 10.53
N LEU A 426 -16.46 -14.02 9.37
CA LEU A 426 -17.70 -14.08 8.61
C LEU A 426 -18.51 -15.30 9.03
N CYS A 427 -19.81 -15.11 9.19
CA CYS A 427 -20.77 -16.13 9.55
C CYS A 427 -21.85 -16.19 8.48
N SER A 428 -22.17 -17.39 8.02
CA SER A 428 -23.26 -17.66 7.08
C SER A 428 -24.46 -18.35 7.72
N THR A 429 -24.32 -18.84 8.96
CA THR A 429 -25.39 -19.52 9.68
C THR A 429 -25.65 -18.92 11.05
N GLU A 430 -26.88 -19.07 11.53
CA GLU A 430 -27.27 -18.63 12.88
C GLU A 430 -26.46 -19.35 13.96
N GLU A 431 -26.14 -20.63 13.77
CA GLU A 431 -25.36 -21.40 14.73
C GLU A 431 -23.93 -20.84 14.88
N GLN A 432 -23.27 -20.52 13.76
CA GLN A 432 -21.96 -19.86 13.76
C GLN A 432 -22.02 -18.50 14.45
N ALA A 433 -23.06 -17.72 14.15
CA ALA A 433 -23.30 -16.41 14.74
C ALA A 433 -23.46 -16.50 16.26
N ARG A 434 -24.35 -17.38 16.76
CA ARG A 434 -24.58 -17.61 18.19
C ARG A 434 -23.31 -18.03 18.90
N LYS A 435 -22.55 -18.97 18.32
CA LYS A 435 -21.26 -19.44 18.87
C LYS A 435 -20.24 -18.30 19.03
N LEU A 436 -20.18 -17.36 18.08
CA LEU A 436 -19.22 -16.26 18.13
C LEU A 436 -19.68 -15.09 19.01
N ILE A 437 -20.98 -14.80 19.04
CA ILE A 437 -21.56 -13.76 19.90
C ILE A 437 -21.49 -14.16 21.38
N ALA A 438 -21.62 -15.47 21.68
CA ALA A 438 -21.52 -15.97 23.06
C ALA A 438 -20.10 -15.88 23.64
N LYS A 439 -19.07 -15.56 22.85
CA LYS A 439 -17.70 -15.42 23.36
C LYS A 439 -17.54 -14.17 24.21
N SER A 440 -16.80 -14.29 25.31
CA SER A 440 -16.51 -13.18 26.23
C SER A 440 -15.76 -12.01 25.58
N ASN A 441 -15.01 -12.27 24.51
CA ASN A 441 -14.27 -11.27 23.75
C ASN A 441 -15.06 -10.69 22.56
N PHE A 442 -16.36 -10.97 22.46
CA PHE A 442 -17.22 -10.33 21.46
C PHE A 442 -17.20 -8.81 21.63
N ASN A 443 -17.07 -8.08 20.50
CA ASN A 443 -17.10 -6.61 20.48
C ASN A 443 -18.39 -6.11 19.87
N ARG A 444 -18.65 -6.45 18.60
CA ARG A 444 -19.83 -6.02 17.85
C ARG A 444 -20.09 -6.92 16.65
N ARG A 445 -21.24 -6.73 15.99
CA ARG A 445 -21.61 -7.41 14.75
C ARG A 445 -22.05 -6.42 13.66
N THR A 446 -21.80 -6.79 12.41
CA THR A 446 -22.22 -6.05 11.21
C THR A 446 -22.92 -7.02 10.28
N ILE A 447 -24.19 -6.76 9.92
CA ILE A 447 -24.96 -7.61 9.01
C ILE A 447 -24.79 -7.06 7.59
N PHE A 448 -24.33 -7.89 6.65
CA PHE A 448 -24.08 -7.49 5.25
C PHE A 448 -25.21 -7.90 4.31
N SER A 449 -25.85 -9.04 4.58
CA SER A 449 -27.04 -9.56 3.91
C SER A 449 -27.78 -10.50 4.86
N GLU A 450 -28.92 -11.03 4.42
CA GLU A 450 -29.69 -12.04 5.16
C GLU A 450 -28.82 -13.24 5.59
N ASN A 451 -27.91 -13.67 4.73
CA ASN A 451 -27.08 -14.85 4.91
C ASN A 451 -25.59 -14.55 5.20
N LEU A 452 -25.22 -13.29 5.48
CA LEU A 452 -23.83 -12.96 5.77
C LEU A 452 -23.69 -11.88 6.84
N MET A 453 -22.95 -12.21 7.90
CA MET A 453 -22.66 -11.31 9.02
C MET A 453 -21.17 -11.35 9.38
N ALA A 454 -20.59 -10.19 9.64
CA ALA A 454 -19.28 -10.07 10.27
C ALA A 454 -19.40 -9.94 11.79
N VAL A 455 -18.61 -10.72 12.52
CA VAL A 455 -18.45 -10.63 13.97
C VAL A 455 -17.06 -10.12 14.29
N HIS A 456 -17.00 -9.03 15.06
CA HIS A 456 -15.76 -8.43 15.54
C HIS A 456 -15.43 -8.96 16.93
N LEU A 457 -14.20 -9.46 17.11
CA LEU A 457 -13.69 -9.96 18.38
C LEU A 457 -12.52 -9.10 18.86
N LYS A 458 -12.42 -8.90 20.18
CA LYS A 458 -11.21 -8.38 20.81
C LYS A 458 -10.19 -9.50 20.92
N LYS A 459 -8.90 -9.19 20.77
CA LYS A 459 -7.83 -10.17 20.99
C LYS A 459 -7.69 -10.44 22.48
N THR A 460 -7.68 -11.72 22.85
CA THR A 460 -7.34 -12.18 24.20
C THR A 460 -5.83 -12.34 24.35
N ASP A 461 -5.17 -12.78 23.27
CA ASP A 461 -3.74 -13.10 23.26
C ASP A 461 -3.05 -12.41 22.08
N ILE A 462 -1.88 -11.82 22.36
CA ILE A 462 -1.05 -11.16 21.35
C ILE A 462 0.34 -11.80 21.39
N LYS A 463 0.71 -12.45 20.28
CA LYS A 463 2.07 -12.98 20.10
C LYS A 463 2.93 -11.95 19.39
N PHE A 464 4.03 -11.55 20.02
CA PHE A 464 5.05 -10.70 19.41
C PHE A 464 6.10 -11.58 18.73
N PHE A 465 6.08 -11.59 17.41
CA PHE A 465 6.98 -12.42 16.58
C PHE A 465 7.65 -11.61 15.46
N LYS A 466 7.78 -10.30 15.69
CA LYS A 466 8.34 -9.35 14.74
C LYS A 466 9.66 -8.84 15.28
N PRO A 467 10.76 -8.94 14.52
CA PRO A 467 12.04 -8.42 14.96
C PRO A 467 12.09 -6.91 14.73
N ILE A 468 11.38 -6.18 15.59
CA ILE A 468 11.20 -4.72 15.48
C ILE A 468 12.53 -3.95 15.61
N HIS A 469 13.52 -4.52 16.30
CA HIS A 469 14.85 -3.93 16.43
C HIS A 469 15.57 -3.84 15.07
N VAL A 470 15.40 -4.83 14.18
CA VAL A 470 15.96 -4.76 12.82
C VAL A 470 15.39 -3.56 12.06
N GLY A 471 14.08 -3.35 12.17
CA GLY A 471 13.43 -2.20 11.53
C GLY A 471 13.86 -0.86 12.14
N MET A 472 14.02 -0.79 13.45
CA MET A 472 14.57 0.40 14.13
C MET A 472 16.00 0.70 13.66
N THR A 473 16.88 -0.29 13.60
CA THR A 473 18.26 -0.12 13.12
C THR A 473 18.30 0.38 11.67
N ILE A 474 17.45 -0.15 10.79
CA ILE A 474 17.35 0.35 9.41
C ILE A 474 16.95 1.84 9.39
N LEU A 475 15.96 2.24 10.20
CA LEU A 475 15.54 3.65 10.29
C LEU A 475 16.66 4.55 10.81
N ASP A 476 17.37 4.11 11.85
CA ASP A 476 18.43 4.91 12.48
C ASP A 476 19.62 5.10 11.55
N LEU A 477 20.09 4.03 10.89
CA LEU A 477 21.15 4.12 9.88
C LEU A 477 20.75 5.02 8.71
N SER A 478 19.50 4.93 8.25
CA SER A 478 18.97 5.81 7.20
C SER A 478 18.94 7.28 7.63
N LYS A 479 18.60 7.59 8.89
CA LYS A 479 18.64 8.96 9.41
C LYS A 479 20.07 9.49 9.53
N VAL A 480 21.00 8.66 10.01
CA VAL A 480 22.43 9.02 10.12
C VAL A 480 23.00 9.43 8.76
N LEU A 481 22.66 8.70 7.69
CA LEU A 481 23.07 9.06 6.33
C LEU A 481 22.55 10.44 5.90
N MET A 482 21.27 10.73 6.16
CA MET A 482 20.68 12.03 5.85
C MET A 482 21.27 13.17 6.70
N TYR A 483 21.55 12.90 7.98
CA TYR A 483 22.16 13.85 8.90
C TYR A 483 23.62 14.14 8.55
N SER A 484 24.41 13.12 8.22
CA SER A 484 25.78 13.29 7.76
C SER A 484 25.81 14.17 6.51
N PHE A 485 24.96 13.90 5.52
CA PHE A 485 24.88 14.75 4.33
C PHE A 485 24.49 16.21 4.66
N HIS A 486 23.51 16.42 5.54
CA HIS A 486 23.07 17.78 5.86
C HIS A 486 24.04 18.54 6.77
N TYR A 487 24.42 17.97 7.91
CA TYR A 487 25.17 18.65 8.97
C TYR A 487 26.68 18.60 8.76
N GLU A 488 27.22 17.46 8.32
CA GLU A 488 28.68 17.29 8.18
C GLU A 488 29.19 17.81 6.83
N TYR A 489 28.35 17.77 5.78
CA TYR A 489 28.72 18.23 4.44
C TYR A 489 28.04 19.54 4.04
N MET A 490 26.72 19.56 3.79
CA MET A 490 26.05 20.76 3.24
C MET A 490 26.15 21.99 4.15
N LYS A 491 25.97 21.81 5.46
CA LYS A 491 26.12 22.89 6.44
C LYS A 491 27.57 23.32 6.61
N HIS A 492 28.53 22.41 6.53
CA HIS A 492 29.93 22.76 6.62
C HIS A 492 30.41 23.54 5.37
N ARG A 493 29.97 23.14 4.16
CA ARG A 493 30.34 23.79 2.90
C ARG A 493 29.78 25.20 2.76
N TYR A 494 28.53 25.41 3.15
CA TYR A 494 27.82 26.68 2.89
C TYR A 494 27.51 27.51 4.15
N ASP A 495 27.62 26.94 5.35
CA ASP A 495 27.39 27.63 6.64
C ASP A 495 26.05 28.41 6.70
N SER A 496 26.11 29.74 6.77
CA SER A 496 24.97 30.66 6.80
C SER A 496 24.35 30.91 5.42
N LYS A 497 25.04 30.51 4.34
CA LYS A 497 24.59 30.64 2.94
C LYS A 497 23.61 29.55 2.50
N ILE A 498 23.30 28.58 3.36
CA ILE A 498 22.31 27.52 3.09
C ILE A 498 21.13 27.57 4.06
N LYS A 499 19.92 27.55 3.50
CA LYS A 499 18.67 27.33 4.23
C LYS A 499 18.02 26.03 3.79
N LEU A 500 17.65 25.22 4.78
CA LEU A 500 16.79 24.07 4.55
C LEU A 500 15.35 24.57 4.38
N MET A 501 14.76 24.33 3.22
CA MET A 501 13.37 24.70 2.92
C MET A 501 12.42 23.62 3.39
N TYR A 502 12.71 22.37 2.99
CA TYR A 502 11.86 21.23 3.26
C TYR A 502 12.67 19.94 3.36
N THR A 503 12.18 18.98 4.13
CA THR A 503 12.69 17.61 4.10
C THR A 503 11.53 16.62 4.23
N ASP A 504 11.65 15.48 3.55
CA ASP A 504 10.77 14.32 3.74
C ASP A 504 11.53 13.03 3.53
N THR A 505 11.86 12.37 4.63
CA THR A 505 12.51 11.05 4.76
C THR A 505 13.87 10.95 4.08
N ASP A 506 13.89 10.93 2.76
CA ASP A 506 15.03 10.71 1.88
C ASP A 506 15.37 11.94 1.04
N SER A 507 14.68 13.07 1.24
CA SER A 507 14.86 14.25 0.40
C SER A 507 15.03 15.56 1.15
N PHE A 508 15.73 16.50 0.50
CA PHE A 508 15.96 17.87 0.94
C PHE A 508 15.65 18.86 -0.18
N ILE A 509 14.94 19.93 0.15
CA ILE A 509 14.87 21.14 -0.68
C ILE A 509 15.70 22.22 0.02
N TYR A 510 16.69 22.76 -0.67
CA TYR A 510 17.59 23.80 -0.17
C TYR A 510 17.43 25.09 -0.95
N GLU A 511 17.59 26.22 -0.25
CA GLU A 511 18.00 27.50 -0.81
C GLU A 511 19.50 27.66 -0.50
N ILE A 512 20.32 27.83 -1.54
CA ILE A 512 21.78 27.89 -1.46
C ILE A 512 22.27 29.16 -2.13
N LYS A 513 23.12 29.92 -1.45
CA LYS A 513 23.79 31.11 -2.00
C LYS A 513 25.25 30.75 -2.30
N THR A 514 25.59 30.70 -3.59
CA THR A 514 26.91 30.34 -4.10
C THR A 514 27.04 30.89 -5.52
N ASP A 515 28.27 31.02 -6.03
CA ASP A 515 28.52 31.52 -7.39
C ASP A 515 28.01 30.53 -8.45
N ASP A 516 28.21 29.22 -8.22
CA ASP A 516 27.67 28.16 -9.07
C ASP A 516 27.54 26.81 -8.36
N PHE A 517 26.31 26.46 -7.99
CA PHE A 517 26.04 25.17 -7.33
C PHE A 517 26.39 23.95 -8.21
N TYR A 518 26.24 24.06 -9.54
CA TYR A 518 26.58 22.93 -10.40
C TYR A 518 28.09 22.77 -10.57
N SER A 519 28.86 23.85 -10.39
CA SER A 519 30.32 23.74 -10.26
C SER A 519 30.69 23.08 -8.94
N ASP A 520 30.06 23.49 -7.84
CA ASP A 520 30.26 22.86 -6.52
C ASP A 520 30.00 21.34 -6.56
N MET A 521 28.92 20.92 -7.26
CA MET A 521 28.61 19.50 -7.45
C MET A 521 29.68 18.74 -8.25
N LYS A 522 30.42 19.40 -9.15
CA LYS A 522 31.51 18.76 -9.91
C LYS A 522 32.69 18.42 -9.02
N ASP A 523 33.00 19.30 -8.08
CA ASP A 523 34.10 19.10 -7.13
C ASP A 523 33.82 17.88 -6.24
N ASP A 524 32.55 17.68 -5.89
CA ASP A 524 32.09 16.63 -4.96
C ASP A 524 31.25 15.52 -5.63
N LEU A 525 31.57 15.15 -6.88
CA LEU A 525 30.82 14.15 -7.66
C LEU A 525 30.66 12.79 -6.98
N ASN A 526 31.59 12.44 -6.09
CA ASN A 526 31.50 11.23 -5.29
C ASN A 526 30.26 11.22 -4.37
N LEU A 527 29.65 12.35 -4.03
CA LEU A 527 28.44 12.43 -3.19
C LEU A 527 27.13 12.42 -4.00
N TYR A 528 27.20 12.75 -5.29
CA TYR A 528 26.02 12.95 -6.13
C TYR A 528 25.81 11.85 -7.17
N ASP A 529 24.55 11.60 -7.51
CA ASP A 529 24.15 10.85 -8.71
C ASP A 529 23.68 11.85 -9.77
N THR A 530 24.50 11.99 -10.80
CA THR A 530 24.29 12.90 -11.93
C THR A 530 23.87 12.14 -13.20
N SER A 531 23.60 10.83 -13.10
CA SER A 531 23.31 9.98 -14.27
C SER A 531 21.98 10.29 -14.98
N ASP A 532 21.07 10.99 -14.30
CA ASP A 532 19.75 11.36 -14.82
C ASP A 532 19.74 12.72 -15.54
N TYR A 533 20.87 13.45 -15.58
CA TYR A 533 21.01 14.69 -16.35
C TYR A 533 21.07 14.40 -17.86
N ASP A 534 20.74 15.41 -18.66
CA ASP A 534 20.91 15.33 -20.11
C ASP A 534 22.39 15.17 -20.50
N LYS A 535 22.66 14.41 -21.56
CA LYS A 535 24.02 14.20 -22.08
C LYS A 535 24.69 15.52 -22.48
N ASN A 536 23.91 16.47 -22.97
CA ASN A 536 24.34 17.79 -23.39
C ASN A 536 23.90 18.87 -22.38
N ASN A 537 23.89 18.53 -21.09
CA ASN A 537 23.47 19.48 -20.07
C ASN A 537 24.35 20.74 -20.08
N VAL A 538 23.72 21.91 -19.98
CA VAL A 538 24.37 23.23 -20.02
C VAL A 538 25.37 23.46 -18.88
N TYR A 539 25.34 22.59 -17.87
CA TYR A 539 26.21 22.65 -16.70
C TYR A 539 27.53 21.90 -16.91
N ASN A 540 27.70 21.17 -18.02
CA ASN A 540 28.87 20.30 -18.27
C ASN A 540 29.14 19.30 -17.12
N LEU A 541 28.08 18.74 -16.52
CA LEU A 541 28.17 17.70 -15.49
C LEU A 541 28.42 16.33 -16.15
N PRO A 542 29.39 15.53 -15.65
CA PRO A 542 29.56 14.15 -16.11
C PRO A 542 28.42 13.26 -15.62
N LEU A 543 28.00 12.28 -16.42
CA LEU A 543 26.91 11.35 -16.07
C LEU A 543 27.44 10.13 -15.32
N VAL A 544 27.49 10.19 -13.98
CA VAL A 544 28.09 9.15 -13.13
C VAL A 544 27.14 8.68 -12.02
N ASN A 545 27.52 7.61 -11.31
CA ASN A 545 26.87 7.12 -10.08
C ASN A 545 25.41 6.65 -10.22
N LYS A 546 25.02 6.16 -11.40
CA LYS A 546 23.67 5.70 -11.69
C LYS A 546 23.10 4.74 -10.64
N LYS A 547 22.17 5.24 -9.84
CA LYS A 547 21.45 4.51 -8.78
C LYS A 547 22.37 3.91 -7.73
N VAL A 548 23.56 4.47 -7.54
CA VAL A 548 24.48 4.09 -6.46
C VAL A 548 23.86 4.52 -5.13
N ILE A 549 23.89 3.61 -4.16
CA ILE A 549 23.13 3.77 -2.92
C ILE A 549 23.68 4.90 -2.07
N GLY A 550 22.78 5.67 -1.45
CA GLY A 550 23.12 6.76 -0.54
C GLY A 550 23.70 7.99 -1.19
N LYS A 551 23.86 8.00 -2.53
CA LYS A 551 24.19 9.22 -3.29
C LYS A 551 22.95 10.08 -3.47
N MET A 552 23.15 11.39 -3.49
CA MET A 552 22.08 12.36 -3.65
C MET A 552 21.89 12.67 -5.14
N LYS A 553 20.69 12.44 -5.67
CA LYS A 553 20.31 12.84 -7.03
C LYS A 553 19.52 14.14 -7.00
N ASP A 554 19.67 14.93 -8.07
CA ASP A 554 18.75 16.04 -8.35
C ASP A 554 17.44 15.49 -8.92
N GLU A 555 16.36 15.63 -8.14
CA GLU A 555 15.02 15.15 -8.52
C GLU A 555 14.46 15.88 -9.74
N ASN A 556 14.94 17.10 -10.00
CA ASN A 556 14.55 17.89 -11.16
C ASN A 556 15.39 17.59 -12.41
N LYS A 557 16.43 16.75 -12.32
CA LYS A 557 17.27 16.35 -13.46
C LYS A 557 17.86 17.53 -14.24
N GLY A 558 18.32 18.55 -13.51
CA GLY A 558 18.83 19.79 -14.08
C GLY A 558 17.77 20.82 -14.49
N ASN A 559 16.48 20.53 -14.34
CA ASN A 559 15.46 21.56 -14.53
C ASN A 559 15.48 22.54 -13.34
N ILE A 560 15.86 23.79 -13.58
CA ILE A 560 15.99 24.80 -12.54
C ILE A 560 14.64 25.03 -11.85
N MET A 561 14.62 24.88 -10.52
CA MET A 561 13.49 25.29 -9.69
C MET A 561 13.52 26.81 -9.50
N THR A 562 12.48 27.49 -9.95
CA THR A 562 12.41 28.96 -9.96
C THR A 562 11.71 29.53 -8.74
N GLU A 563 10.72 28.81 -8.21
CA GLU A 563 9.88 29.27 -7.10
C GLU A 563 9.39 28.07 -6.29
N TYR A 564 9.42 28.17 -4.97
CA TYR A 564 8.98 27.14 -4.03
C TYR A 564 7.98 27.72 -3.02
N VAL A 565 6.91 26.96 -2.75
CA VAL A 565 5.89 27.28 -1.74
C VAL A 565 5.58 26.02 -0.93
N GLY A 566 5.85 26.04 0.37
CA GLY A 566 5.54 24.98 1.31
C GLY A 566 4.57 25.44 2.38
N LEU A 567 3.45 24.74 2.55
CA LEU A 567 2.48 25.07 3.60
C LEU A 567 2.74 24.26 4.87
N LYS A 568 2.99 22.94 4.71
CA LYS A 568 3.34 22.02 5.80
C LYS A 568 3.95 20.72 5.26
N SER A 569 4.30 19.81 6.17
CA SER A 569 4.73 18.44 5.84
C SER A 569 3.80 17.78 4.81
N LYS A 570 4.38 17.35 3.67
CA LYS A 570 3.70 16.70 2.53
C LYS A 570 2.63 17.56 1.83
N MET A 571 2.75 18.89 1.95
CA MET A 571 1.89 19.89 1.32
C MET A 571 2.74 21.07 0.82
N TYR A 572 3.19 20.99 -0.43
CA TYR A 572 4.04 22.00 -1.07
C TYR A 572 3.88 21.98 -2.59
N ALA A 573 4.31 23.03 -3.26
CA ALA A 573 4.39 23.13 -4.71
C ALA A 573 5.67 23.88 -5.10
N TYR A 574 6.19 23.58 -6.29
CA TYR A 574 7.31 24.32 -6.85
C TYR A 574 7.16 24.47 -8.36
N LYS A 575 7.71 25.56 -8.89
CA LYS A 575 7.85 25.81 -10.32
C LYS A 575 9.26 25.46 -10.76
N THR A 576 9.35 24.85 -11.92
CA THR A 576 10.59 24.71 -12.68
C THR A 576 10.45 25.46 -14.01
N ASN A 577 11.55 25.64 -14.74
CA ASN A 577 11.50 26.27 -16.08
C ASN A 577 10.52 25.57 -17.05
N ASN A 578 10.25 24.27 -16.85
CA ASN A 578 9.45 23.47 -17.77
C ASN A 578 8.07 23.08 -17.24
N LYS A 579 7.90 22.96 -15.92
CA LYS A 579 6.69 22.40 -15.32
C LYS A 579 6.42 22.90 -13.90
N ILE A 580 5.18 22.75 -13.47
CA ILE A 580 4.73 22.98 -12.10
C ILE A 580 4.51 21.63 -11.43
N GLU A 581 5.15 21.42 -10.29
CA GLU A 581 5.00 20.21 -9.47
C GLU A 581 4.23 20.53 -8.19
N LYS A 582 3.22 19.72 -7.89
CA LYS A 582 2.32 19.90 -6.74
C LYS A 582 2.31 18.63 -5.90
N ARG A 583 2.53 18.77 -4.59
CA ARG A 583 2.41 17.70 -3.60
C ARG A 583 1.34 18.04 -2.58
N LEU A 584 0.37 17.15 -2.46
CA LEU A 584 -0.72 17.30 -1.50
C LEU A 584 -1.24 15.93 -1.05
N LYS A 585 -0.94 15.58 0.20
CA LYS A 585 -1.43 14.31 0.77
C LYS A 585 -2.93 14.39 1.06
N GLY A 586 -3.68 13.40 0.59
CA GLY A 586 -5.10 13.22 0.92
C GLY A 586 -6.08 13.80 -0.10
N ILE A 587 -5.61 14.37 -1.21
CA ILE A 587 -6.39 14.75 -2.38
C ILE A 587 -6.00 13.85 -3.56
N LYS A 588 -6.98 13.46 -4.39
CA LYS A 588 -6.71 12.65 -5.59
C LYS A 588 -5.76 13.39 -6.55
N LYS A 589 -4.86 12.65 -7.20
CA LYS A 589 -3.92 13.20 -8.19
C LYS A 589 -4.63 14.02 -9.28
N GLN A 590 -5.76 13.53 -9.76
CA GLN A 590 -6.50 14.18 -10.83
C GLN A 590 -7.19 15.48 -10.38
N THR A 591 -7.81 15.46 -9.20
CA THR A 591 -8.35 16.67 -8.56
C THR A 591 -7.25 17.71 -8.32
N LEU A 592 -6.05 17.27 -7.88
CA LEU A 592 -4.89 18.16 -7.72
C LEU A 592 -4.42 18.74 -9.05
N LYS A 593 -4.46 17.97 -10.14
CA LYS A 593 -4.08 18.42 -11.49
C LYS A 593 -5.06 19.48 -12.01
N ASN A 594 -6.37 19.20 -11.92
CA ASN A 594 -7.42 19.97 -12.60
C ASN A 594 -7.95 21.18 -11.80
N LYS A 595 -7.95 21.12 -10.46
CA LYS A 595 -8.67 22.11 -9.61
C LYS A 595 -7.78 22.97 -8.71
N ILE A 596 -6.48 22.69 -8.65
CA ILE A 596 -5.54 23.38 -7.77
C ILE A 596 -4.36 23.89 -8.59
N THR A 597 -4.11 25.18 -8.54
CA THR A 597 -3.02 25.85 -9.23
C THR A 597 -1.84 26.09 -8.28
N PHE A 598 -0.70 26.53 -8.81
CA PHE A 598 0.41 26.99 -7.97
C PHE A 598 0.03 28.27 -7.21
N GLU A 599 -0.74 29.16 -7.82
CA GLU A 599 -1.16 30.41 -7.19
C GLU A 599 -2.08 30.16 -5.99
N ASP A 600 -2.92 29.11 -6.04
CA ASP A 600 -3.70 28.70 -4.87
C ASP A 600 -2.82 28.37 -3.65
N TYR A 601 -1.60 27.85 -3.84
CA TYR A 601 -0.65 27.64 -2.74
C TYR A 601 -0.08 28.96 -2.22
N LYS A 602 0.23 29.91 -3.11
CA LYS A 602 0.73 31.24 -2.73
C LYS A 602 -0.32 32.05 -2.00
N ASP A 603 -1.54 32.11 -2.53
CA ASP A 603 -2.68 32.74 -1.89
C ASP A 603 -2.96 32.11 -0.52
N CYS A 604 -2.85 30.78 -0.42
CA CYS A 604 -3.01 30.11 0.86
C CYS A 604 -1.94 30.57 1.86
N LEU A 605 -0.67 30.64 1.45
CA LEU A 605 0.44 31.04 2.32
C LEU A 605 0.40 32.52 2.71
N LEU A 606 0.34 33.40 1.70
CA LEU A 606 0.53 34.85 1.86
C LEU A 606 -0.76 35.55 2.30
N ASN A 607 -1.89 35.13 1.73
CA ASN A 607 -3.21 35.75 1.98
C ASN A 607 -4.06 34.93 2.96
N GLN A 608 -3.50 33.87 3.56
CA GLN A 608 -4.16 33.00 4.54
C GLN A 608 -5.49 32.39 4.04
N LYS A 609 -5.63 32.21 2.73
CA LYS A 609 -6.87 31.73 2.09
C LYS A 609 -6.98 30.21 2.12
N LEU A 610 -8.04 29.68 2.72
CA LEU A 610 -8.33 28.25 2.68
C LEU A 610 -8.87 27.84 1.31
N LYS A 611 -8.47 26.66 0.81
CA LYS A 611 -8.99 26.10 -0.45
C LYS A 611 -9.76 24.82 -0.19
N TYR A 612 -11.02 24.79 -0.57
CA TYR A 612 -11.85 23.58 -0.59
C TYR A 612 -11.97 23.04 -2.01
N VAL A 613 -12.01 21.73 -2.16
CA VAL A 613 -12.19 21.06 -3.46
C VAL A 613 -13.19 19.92 -3.34
N ASP A 614 -13.99 19.77 -4.39
CA ASP A 614 -14.84 18.61 -4.58
C ASP A 614 -14.07 17.48 -5.25
N MET A 615 -14.20 16.27 -4.72
CA MET A 615 -13.69 15.05 -5.35
C MET A 615 -14.74 13.94 -5.35
N ASN A 616 -14.83 13.24 -6.48
CA ASN A 616 -15.62 12.02 -6.60
C ASN A 616 -14.80 10.84 -6.05
N LEU A 617 -15.40 9.98 -5.24
CA LEU A 617 -14.77 8.82 -4.61
C LEU A 617 -15.64 7.59 -4.78
N ILE A 618 -15.02 6.42 -4.79
CA ILE A 618 -15.73 5.14 -4.62
C ILE A 618 -15.59 4.73 -3.17
N ARG A 619 -16.71 4.40 -2.52
CA ARG A 619 -16.76 3.88 -1.16
C ARG A 619 -17.66 2.65 -1.12
N SER A 620 -17.27 1.63 -0.35
CA SER A 620 -18.15 0.51 -0.03
C SER A 620 -18.85 0.77 1.30
N LYS A 621 -20.11 0.37 1.39
CA LYS A 621 -20.86 0.28 2.65
C LYS A 621 -21.70 -0.98 2.61
N PHE A 622 -21.55 -1.86 3.60
CA PHE A 622 -22.12 -3.21 3.65
C PHE A 622 -21.84 -4.02 2.37
N HIS A 623 -20.63 -3.93 1.84
CA HIS A 623 -20.24 -4.49 0.54
C HIS A 623 -21.08 -4.01 -0.66
N SER A 624 -21.82 -2.92 -0.52
CA SER A 624 -22.43 -2.20 -1.64
C SER A 624 -21.51 -1.04 -2.02
N ILE A 625 -20.90 -1.13 -3.21
CA ILE A 625 -20.03 -0.08 -3.74
C ILE A 625 -20.87 1.09 -4.23
N GLN A 626 -20.59 2.31 -3.79
CA GLN A 626 -21.25 3.54 -4.22
C GLN A 626 -20.23 4.61 -4.64
N SER A 627 -20.63 5.49 -5.56
CA SER A 627 -19.89 6.71 -5.87
C SER A 627 -20.41 7.83 -4.96
N ILE A 628 -19.50 8.57 -4.33
CA ILE A 628 -19.83 9.72 -3.48
C ILE A 628 -19.04 10.95 -3.94
N LYS A 629 -19.65 12.13 -3.84
CA LYS A 629 -18.95 13.40 -4.00
C LYS A 629 -18.65 13.96 -2.61
N GLN A 630 -17.38 14.28 -2.33
CA GLN A 630 -16.95 14.83 -1.05
C GLN A 630 -16.27 16.19 -1.25
N ASN A 631 -16.77 17.21 -0.56
CA ASN A 631 -16.07 18.49 -0.41
C ASN A 631 -15.03 18.37 0.71
N LYS A 632 -13.77 18.74 0.43
CA LYS A 632 -12.65 18.58 1.37
C LYS A 632 -11.76 19.81 1.37
N LEU A 633 -11.31 20.21 2.57
CA LEU A 633 -10.26 21.20 2.74
C LEU A 633 -8.95 20.67 2.14
N ALA A 634 -8.52 21.28 1.04
CA ALA A 634 -7.32 20.92 0.29
C ALA A 634 -6.08 21.65 0.79
N LEU A 635 -6.12 22.98 0.88
CA LEU A 635 -4.98 23.80 1.30
C LEU A 635 -5.31 24.59 2.57
N SER A 636 -4.34 24.64 3.47
CA SER A 636 -4.40 25.40 4.72
C SER A 636 -3.01 25.91 5.08
N TYR A 637 -2.92 27.16 5.55
CA TYR A 637 -1.68 27.81 5.98
C TYR A 637 -1.21 27.36 7.38
N LYS A 638 -2.07 26.67 8.13
CA LYS A 638 -1.77 26.16 9.47
C LYS A 638 -0.88 24.93 9.37
N ASP A 639 0.18 24.89 10.19
CA ASP A 639 1.04 23.72 10.38
C ASP A 639 0.98 23.30 11.85
N ASP A 640 0.69 22.02 12.05
CA ASP A 640 0.50 21.38 13.35
C ASP A 640 1.77 20.70 13.86
N LYS A 641 2.83 20.65 13.05
CA LYS A 641 4.11 20.03 13.40
C LYS A 641 5.19 21.02 13.78
N ARG A 642 5.01 22.29 13.48
CA ARG A 642 5.98 23.36 13.70
C ARG A 642 5.29 24.64 14.10
N PHE A 643 5.99 25.43 14.91
CA PHE A 643 5.60 26.79 15.20
C PHE A 643 5.91 27.68 13.99
N VAL A 644 4.91 28.45 13.54
CA VAL A 644 5.06 29.41 12.43
C VAL A 644 5.37 30.76 13.04
N ASN A 645 6.48 31.38 12.62
CA ASN A 645 6.85 32.70 13.11
C ASN A 645 5.89 33.77 12.58
N GLY A 646 5.95 34.99 13.15
CA GLY A 646 5.08 36.10 12.78
C GLY A 646 5.21 36.55 11.31
N ASP A 647 6.30 36.19 10.64
CA ASP A 647 6.49 36.43 9.19
C ASP A 647 5.63 35.49 8.32
N GLY A 648 5.03 34.44 8.89
CA GLY A 648 4.26 33.42 8.15
C GLY A 648 5.11 32.49 7.29
N ILE A 649 6.44 32.70 7.22
CA ILE A 649 7.35 32.03 6.30
C ILE A 649 8.34 31.11 7.02
N THR A 650 8.97 31.61 8.08
CA THR A 650 9.95 30.83 8.85
C THR A 650 9.24 30.00 9.91
N THR A 651 9.77 28.81 10.19
CA THR A 651 9.17 27.92 11.18
C THR A 651 10.19 27.33 12.12
N LEU A 652 9.81 27.16 13.38
CA LEU A 652 10.62 26.55 14.43
C LEU A 652 10.01 25.24 14.89
N ALA A 653 10.86 24.31 15.32
CA ALA A 653 10.39 23.10 15.98
C ALA A 653 9.74 23.47 17.33
N HIS A 654 8.71 22.73 17.74
CA HIS A 654 8.19 22.87 19.10
C HIS A 654 9.30 22.56 20.13
N GLY A 655 9.42 23.41 21.15
CA GLY A 655 10.50 23.33 22.14
C GLY A 655 11.85 23.92 21.69
N HIS A 656 11.91 24.63 20.57
CA HIS A 656 13.11 25.37 20.18
C HIS A 656 13.44 26.46 21.21
N TRP A 657 14.73 26.66 21.53
CA TRP A 657 15.17 27.60 22.57
C TRP A 657 14.64 29.03 22.37
N SER A 658 14.53 29.50 21.12
CA SER A 658 13.99 30.83 20.79
C SER A 658 12.50 30.99 21.12
N LEU A 659 11.78 29.89 21.37
CA LEU A 659 10.38 29.90 21.79
C LEU A 659 10.23 29.91 23.32
N MET A 660 11.29 29.57 24.08
CA MET A 660 11.20 29.47 25.55
C MET A 660 10.88 30.81 26.23
N HIS A 661 11.22 31.94 25.61
CA HIS A 661 10.86 33.27 26.10
C HIS A 661 9.39 33.65 25.81
N LEU A 662 8.77 33.03 24.79
CA LEU A 662 7.33 33.19 24.52
C LEU A 662 6.49 32.36 25.51
N ASP A 663 7.01 31.22 25.98
CA ASP A 663 6.32 30.39 26.98
C ASP A 663 6.23 31.11 28.35
N LEU A 664 7.22 31.92 28.72
CA LEU A 664 7.19 32.76 29.94
C LEU A 664 6.17 33.92 29.88
N PHE A 665 5.83 34.39 28.68
CA PHE A 665 4.81 35.44 28.49
C PHE A 665 3.38 34.86 28.55
N ASN A 666 3.20 33.60 28.14
CA ASN A 666 1.89 32.93 28.22
C ASN A 666 1.55 32.47 29.65
N GLU A 667 2.52 32.21 30.53
CA GLU A 667 2.24 31.92 31.95
C GLU A 667 1.67 33.14 32.71
N HIS A 668 2.03 34.38 32.32
CA HIS A 668 1.48 35.59 32.95
C HIS A 668 0.05 35.95 32.48
N HIS A 669 -0.37 35.52 31.30
CA HIS A 669 -1.75 35.72 30.83
C HIS A 669 -2.74 34.66 31.32
N HIS A 670 -2.26 33.55 31.91
CA HIS A 670 -3.12 32.53 32.52
C HIS A 670 -3.60 32.85 33.95
N LEU A 671 -3.25 34.02 34.49
CA LEU A 671 -3.68 34.45 35.84
C LEU A 671 -4.92 35.37 35.86
N VAL A 672 -5.57 35.65 34.72
CA VAL A 672 -6.78 36.52 34.67
C VAL A 672 -8.06 35.81 34.19
N GLU A 673 -8.02 34.53 33.79
CA GLU A 673 -9.24 33.75 33.51
C GLU A 673 -9.26 32.41 34.25
N SER A 674 -9.26 32.46 35.59
CA SER A 674 -9.54 31.31 36.43
C SER A 674 -11.06 31.09 36.59
N ARG A 675 -11.68 30.36 35.66
CA ARG A 675 -12.92 29.62 35.91
C ARG A 675 -13.04 28.38 35.02
N SER A 676 -12.10 27.43 35.15
CA SER A 676 -12.33 26.01 34.80
C SER A 676 -11.27 25.05 35.36
N ASP A 677 -10.86 25.20 36.61
CA ASP A 677 -10.06 24.18 37.29
C ASP A 677 -10.95 23.05 37.86
N LYS A 678 -11.29 22.10 36.98
CA LYS A 678 -11.61 20.71 37.32
C LYS A 678 -11.26 19.80 36.15
N LEU A 679 -9.97 19.65 35.78
CA LEU A 679 -9.51 18.62 34.85
C LEU A 679 -7.98 18.38 34.89
N ARG A 680 -7.35 18.51 36.07
CA ARG A 680 -5.94 18.13 36.31
C ARG A 680 -5.78 17.17 37.48
N GLN A 681 -6.52 16.06 37.46
CA GLN A 681 -6.06 14.79 38.01
C GLN A 681 -6.58 13.69 37.08
N VAL A 682 -5.74 12.69 36.79
CA VAL A 682 -5.90 11.57 35.83
C VAL A 682 -5.38 11.86 34.41
N LYS A 683 -4.06 11.77 34.21
CA LYS A 683 -3.44 11.24 32.98
C LYS A 683 -2.06 10.63 33.28
N SER A 684 -2.06 9.39 33.76
CA SER A 684 -0.99 8.42 33.51
C SER A 684 -1.55 7.32 32.63
N SER A 685 -1.48 7.51 31.31
CA SER A 685 -1.74 6.47 30.31
C SER A 685 -1.10 6.87 28.96
N PRO A 686 -0.57 5.92 28.17
CA PRO A 686 0.24 6.21 26.99
C PRO A 686 -0.59 6.81 25.85
N ILE A 687 0.02 7.75 25.13
CA ILE A 687 -0.55 8.43 23.97
C ILE A 687 -0.77 7.40 22.84
N HIS A 688 -2.00 6.94 22.71
CA HIS A 688 -2.53 6.30 21.52
C HIS A 688 -2.72 7.37 20.44
N ALA A 689 -2.00 7.23 19.32
CA ALA A 689 -2.31 7.94 18.09
C ALA A 689 -3.54 7.30 17.44
N ASP A 690 -4.72 7.69 17.89
CA ASP A 690 -5.98 7.45 17.21
C ASP A 690 -6.17 8.50 16.11
N TYR A 691 -6.32 8.01 14.88
CA TYR A 691 -6.86 8.81 13.79
C TYR A 691 -8.38 8.90 13.99
N GLU A 692 -8.84 9.92 14.71
CA GLU A 692 -10.25 10.26 14.74
C GLU A 692 -10.63 11.07 13.49
N TYR A 693 -11.68 10.57 12.83
CA TYR A 693 -12.45 11.28 11.82
C TYR A 693 -13.18 12.44 12.49
N THR A 694 -12.69 13.67 12.33
CA THR A 694 -13.48 14.87 12.62
C THR A 694 -14.48 15.10 11.50
N THR A 695 -15.71 14.61 11.67
CA THR A 695 -16.89 15.15 11.00
C THR A 695 -17.27 16.46 11.67
N SER A 696 -17.14 17.57 10.94
CA SER A 696 -17.67 18.88 11.33
C SER A 696 -19.19 18.88 11.19
N HIS A 697 -19.91 18.93 12.31
CA HIS A 697 -21.28 19.44 12.35
C HIS A 697 -21.28 20.73 13.17
N GLY A 698 -21.66 21.82 12.51
CA GLY A 698 -21.89 23.11 13.12
C GLY A 698 -23.08 23.02 14.07
N PHE A 699 -22.92 23.65 15.23
CA PHE A 699 -24.00 23.98 16.13
C PHE A 699 -24.84 25.09 15.50
N GLU A 700 -26.10 24.80 15.19
CA GLU A 700 -27.15 25.81 15.17
C GLU A 700 -28.14 25.49 16.29
N ASN A 701 -28.23 26.44 17.23
CA ASN A 701 -29.22 26.50 18.28
C ASN A 701 -30.58 26.83 17.67
N GLN A 702 -31.58 25.96 17.79
CA GLN A 702 -32.97 26.38 17.94
C GLN A 702 -33.70 25.45 18.92
N ASN A 703 -34.09 26.04 20.06
CA ASN A 703 -35.12 25.53 20.96
C ASN A 703 -36.47 25.53 20.23
N GLN A 704 -37.25 24.45 20.38
CA GLN A 704 -38.68 24.42 20.73
C GLN A 704 -39.45 23.26 20.05
N ASN A 705 -40.37 22.71 20.85
CA ASN A 705 -41.59 21.98 20.49
C ASN A 705 -41.50 20.49 20.12
N CYS A 706 -41.62 19.71 21.18
CA CYS A 706 -42.43 18.49 21.26
C CYS A 706 -43.73 18.61 20.44
N SER A 707 -43.92 17.76 19.42
CA SER A 707 -45.26 17.37 18.96
C SER A 707 -45.24 15.99 18.28
N ARG A 708 -46.39 15.33 18.40
CA ARG A 708 -46.69 13.91 18.26
C ARG A 708 -46.79 13.41 16.81
N ARG A 709 -46.48 12.10 16.66
CA ARG A 709 -47.08 11.07 15.76
C ARG A 709 -46.91 11.21 14.24
N LYS A 710 -46.35 10.15 13.63
CA LYS A 710 -47.12 9.01 13.06
C LYS A 710 -46.18 7.86 12.68
N THR A 711 -46.22 6.80 13.47
CA THR A 711 -45.77 5.45 13.12
C THR A 711 -46.81 4.80 12.21
N THR A 712 -46.40 4.34 11.03
CA THR A 712 -47.09 3.26 10.31
C THR A 712 -46.41 1.94 10.70
N GLN A 713 -47.22 1.04 11.28
CA GLN A 713 -46.87 -0.33 11.64
C GLN A 713 -46.54 -1.16 10.39
N LEU A 714 -45.50 -1.99 10.48
CA LEU A 714 -45.47 -3.32 9.86
C LEU A 714 -44.53 -4.22 10.68
N ASP A 715 -45.20 -5.13 11.40
CA ASP A 715 -44.81 -6.35 12.11
C ASP A 715 -43.38 -6.56 12.63
N LEU A 716 -43.25 -6.30 13.93
CA LEU A 716 -42.19 -6.77 14.83
C LEU A 716 -42.73 -7.95 15.65
N HIS A 717 -42.72 -9.15 15.06
CA HIS A 717 -42.87 -10.40 15.80
C HIS A 717 -41.82 -11.41 15.34
N LEU A 718 -40.66 -11.36 16.01
CA LEU A 718 -39.93 -12.50 16.57
C LEU A 718 -38.57 -11.99 17.11
N LEU A 719 -38.20 -12.43 18.31
CA LEU A 719 -36.95 -12.18 19.06
C LEU A 719 -36.88 -10.91 19.93
N ARG A 720 -37.66 -10.90 21.02
CA ARG A 720 -37.23 -10.23 22.26
C ARG A 720 -36.25 -11.16 22.99
N LEU A 721 -34.98 -10.77 23.09
CA LEU A 721 -34.04 -11.30 24.09
C LEU A 721 -34.06 -10.39 25.33
N PRO A 722 -33.85 -10.93 26.55
CA PRO A 722 -33.99 -10.16 27.79
C PRO A 722 -32.82 -9.18 27.98
N PRO A 723 -33.02 -8.07 28.72
CA PRO A 723 -31.94 -7.13 29.01
C PRO A 723 -30.96 -7.74 30.03
N PRO A 724 -29.68 -7.29 30.04
CA PRO A 724 -28.68 -7.82 30.95
C PRO A 724 -29.03 -7.50 32.42
N ALA A 725 -28.79 -8.48 33.29
CA ALA A 725 -29.03 -8.40 34.72
C ALA A 725 -28.27 -7.24 35.36
N LYS A 726 -28.99 -6.43 36.14
CA LYS A 726 -28.43 -5.47 37.09
C LYS A 726 -27.68 -6.25 38.18
N GLN A 727 -26.39 -6.01 38.35
CA GLN A 727 -25.69 -6.38 39.58
C GLN A 727 -25.90 -5.29 40.63
N LEU A 728 -26.40 -5.75 41.78
CA LEU A 728 -26.65 -5.01 43.00
C LEU A 728 -25.33 -4.66 43.72
N ASN A 729 -25.36 -3.49 44.37
CA ASN A 729 -24.39 -3.01 45.34
C ASN A 729 -24.18 -4.02 46.47
N SER A 730 -22.94 -4.18 46.91
CA SER A 730 -22.63 -4.45 48.32
C SER A 730 -21.49 -3.55 48.77
N THR A 731 -21.80 -2.77 49.80
CA THR A 731 -20.91 -1.92 50.58
C THR A 731 -20.12 -2.75 51.59
N SER A 732 -18.82 -2.50 51.78
CA SER A 732 -18.24 -2.34 53.12
C SER A 732 -16.80 -1.81 53.11
N ALA A 733 -16.56 -0.94 54.10
CA ALA A 733 -15.33 -0.66 54.84
C ALA A 733 -14.15 0.09 54.17
N CYS A 734 -14.18 1.38 54.46
CA CYS A 734 -13.07 2.32 54.64
C CYS A 734 -11.91 1.78 55.51
N ALA A 735 -10.67 2.04 55.10
CA ALA A 735 -9.55 2.28 56.01
C ALA A 735 -8.58 3.29 55.35
N ALA A 736 -8.39 4.42 56.02
CA ALA A 736 -7.55 5.52 55.60
C ALA A 736 -6.11 5.40 56.14
N CYS A 737 -5.20 6.05 55.41
CA CYS A 737 -4.00 6.74 55.89
C CYS A 737 -2.79 5.90 56.38
N LYS A 738 -1.70 5.95 55.59
CA LYS A 738 -0.37 6.34 56.08
C LYS A 738 0.51 6.81 54.91
N THR A 739 0.77 8.10 54.93
CA THR A 739 1.66 8.86 54.06
C THR A 739 3.13 8.72 54.52
N THR A 740 4.03 9.11 53.62
CA THR A 740 5.41 9.62 53.82
C THR A 740 6.62 8.67 53.90
N GLN A 741 7.66 9.12 53.19
CA GLN A 741 9.10 8.77 53.21
C GLN A 741 9.58 7.62 52.32
N LEU A 742 9.87 7.93 51.05
CA LEU A 742 11.02 7.38 50.33
C LEU A 742 11.27 8.19 49.05
N ASP A 743 11.55 9.48 49.21
CA ASP A 743 12.07 10.33 48.13
C ASP A 743 13.26 11.13 48.68
N HIS A 744 14.44 10.49 48.74
CA HIS A 744 15.72 11.19 48.95
C HIS A 744 16.99 10.37 48.60
N ARG A 745 16.90 9.27 47.84
CA ARG A 745 18.07 8.40 47.52
C ARG A 745 18.34 8.16 46.03
N LEU A 746 17.93 9.08 45.15
CA LEU A 746 18.12 8.97 43.70
C LEU A 746 18.77 10.21 43.04
N ARG A 747 19.54 10.99 43.80
CA ARG A 747 20.32 12.14 43.30
C ARG A 747 21.83 12.11 43.61
N SER A 748 22.40 10.96 43.98
CA SER A 748 23.83 10.84 44.33
C SER A 748 24.61 9.74 43.59
N LEU A 749 24.12 9.26 42.44
CA LEU A 749 24.78 8.17 41.68
C LEU A 749 25.16 8.52 40.22
N LEU A 750 25.26 9.81 39.86
CA LEU A 750 25.64 10.24 38.49
C LEU A 750 26.74 11.31 38.44
N ARG A 751 27.67 11.29 39.39
CA ARG A 751 28.97 11.95 39.25
C ARG A 751 30.02 11.09 39.90
N LEU A 752 30.83 10.42 39.07
CA LEU A 752 32.21 9.97 39.31
C LEU A 752 32.45 8.72 38.44
N GLN A 753 32.89 8.93 37.20
CA GLN A 753 33.76 8.00 36.48
C GLN A 753 34.33 8.72 35.26
N ASN A 754 35.46 9.39 35.47
CA ASN A 754 36.51 9.66 34.49
C ASN A 754 37.70 10.23 35.26
N ASN A 755 38.65 9.38 35.65
CA ASN A 755 40.06 9.54 35.30
C ASN A 755 40.92 8.42 35.92
N SER A 756 41.72 7.86 35.02
CA SER A 756 42.80 6.88 35.15
C SER A 756 43.93 7.31 36.10
N THR A 757 44.54 6.37 36.84
CA THR A 757 45.90 5.77 36.62
C THR A 757 46.41 5.02 37.87
N ARG A 758 47.11 3.90 37.61
CA ARG A 758 47.91 2.99 38.47
C ARG A 758 49.01 3.70 39.31
N PRO A 759 49.72 3.02 40.25
CA PRO A 759 49.71 1.59 40.63
C PRO A 759 48.90 1.27 41.90
#